data_AF-A0A9N8DBY7-F1
#
_entry.id   AF-A0A9N8DBY7-F1
#
_cell.length_a   1.000
_cell.length_b   1.000
_cell.length_c   1.000
_cell.angle_alpha   90.00
_cell.angle_beta   90.00
_cell.angle_gamma   90.00
#
_symmetry.space_group_name_H-M   'P 1'
#
loop_
_entity.id
_entity.type
_entity.pdbx_description
1 polymer ?
#
loop_
_entity_poly.entity_id
_entity_poly.type
_entity_poly.pdbx_seq_one_letter_code
_entity_poly.pdbx_strand_id
1 'polypeptide(L)'
;MSTVARQRRKVPTEDASATGSAGKEQLESLKVSVSNVDNGLLVEPPEEDVEELDKGLDKAAAGSPDRRLEKGLTEDIYSLMYTSHKFSAAFFFAWAAFAVQFTILILIFGDLVDLSDDPQVSSNGETNRLKIPAGIETHVQVAQFLSVILTINFTAAGGDMFKGLQHLFNGFDRDLERKHPGANAPKWFVAGVLQVLVGVLMVVNLFILAMQSSGVIGLCLNFAALHFVQEIDDVAFTVASMGLLGLTVQKEVQCVGDIVISAEVRSRTLWMRRIVWIVLVVGLYSCWFVIASWQWSGKFVCDVVLVQFGDAYDADLAFFSGPFRTNGTQNSRDKYVDESGLLKLRYSSTVKVSTDAPPDRGTCNDKHDCVCFDEFIGDNCESSTPTCGWYGIDFRTRGTLANIPGGSFFFDNEFSGINSTRICGRFLYLPYNFDGDDRDTRLRTFMFFTGRRWVIMGAPYEAELPYLSEFYDFIDTSRVLELPPIEGLRLLADNRIFRPLYFSSPVDLGTPSYGFEPSTVTWVLARKHKKAHQSPFFGYWPDDATKLDVQLQCSECSNKTEDGKATCQNDGSCDEHGYCKCLPFYAGLQCEYVYACNELGCFNGGTCNEITGHCQKCRRGAHGNLCQFPLPAKVKENPYFCSTTYDSLSSCRNGQKCDPFELKCECEPPFYGEFCQNSTQADCFLAADDTFDDFVDPCRNGGYCDQSLFHPICLCPEGFSGDFCEVPVPVTNSSGKQIG
;
A
#
# COMPACT_ATOMS: atom_id res chain seq x y z
N MET A 1 -52.65 28.45 22.86
CA MET A 1 -53.13 29.54 23.75
C MET A 1 -51.95 30.43 24.10
N SER A 2 -52.20 31.69 24.45
CA SER A 2 -51.19 32.74 24.74
C SER A 2 -50.33 33.22 23.55
N THR A 3 -49.80 34.44 23.67
CA THR A 3 -49.19 35.27 22.62
C THR A 3 -48.36 36.38 23.30
N VAL A 4 -47.35 36.97 22.61
CA VAL A 4 -46.64 38.22 23.04
C VAL A 4 -45.77 38.04 24.33
N ALA A 5 -44.69 38.76 24.67
CA ALA A 5 -43.89 39.92 24.18
C ALA A 5 -42.37 39.61 24.40
N ARG A 6 -41.36 40.09 23.66
CA ARG A 6 -40.89 41.48 23.33
C ARG A 6 -40.20 42.23 24.50
N GLN A 7 -38.86 42.32 24.51
CA GLN A 7 -38.12 43.56 24.84
C GLN A 7 -36.60 43.54 24.48
N ARG A 8 -35.96 44.72 24.44
CA ARG A 8 -34.52 44.99 24.18
C ARG A 8 -34.00 46.02 25.20
N ARG A 9 -32.74 45.88 25.66
CA ARG A 9 -31.72 46.91 26.05
C ARG A 9 -30.45 46.13 26.47
N LYS A 10 -29.22 46.37 25.95
CA LYS A 10 -28.31 47.55 25.98
C LYS A 10 -27.67 47.85 27.36
N VAL A 11 -26.41 47.40 27.54
CA VAL A 11 -25.15 48.21 27.55
C VAL A 11 -25.19 49.51 28.39
N PRO A 12 -24.28 49.73 29.38
CA PRO A 12 -22.93 50.26 29.07
C PRO A 12 -21.72 49.92 30.02
N THR A 13 -20.50 50.13 29.48
CA THR A 13 -19.22 50.70 30.01
C THR A 13 -18.65 50.33 31.41
N GLU A 14 -17.39 50.64 31.83
CA GLU A 14 -16.15 51.30 31.29
C GLU A 14 -14.93 50.70 32.06
N ASP A 15 -13.71 50.50 31.53
CA ASP A 15 -12.48 51.37 31.61
C ASP A 15 -11.23 50.42 31.67
N ALA A 16 -9.94 50.79 31.55
CA ALA A 16 -9.20 51.73 30.66
C ALA A 16 -7.66 51.62 30.91
N SER A 17 -6.80 51.56 29.87
CA SER A 17 -5.32 51.85 29.95
C SER A 17 -4.62 51.92 28.57
N ALA A 18 -3.48 52.63 28.45
CA ALA A 18 -2.59 52.80 27.28
C ALA A 18 -1.15 53.22 27.74
N THR A 19 -0.08 53.42 26.96
CA THR A 19 0.28 53.58 25.51
C THR A 19 1.64 52.89 25.21
N GLY A 20 2.23 52.79 24.00
CA GLY A 20 1.82 53.16 22.63
C GLY A 20 2.90 53.93 21.81
N SER A 21 3.06 53.61 20.51
CA SER A 21 3.71 54.38 19.41
C SER A 21 5.23 54.25 19.06
N ALA A 22 5.49 54.10 17.74
CA ALA A 22 6.64 54.56 16.90
C ALA A 22 7.98 53.77 16.73
N GLY A 23 8.56 53.89 15.51
CA GLY A 23 9.90 53.42 15.06
C GLY A 23 9.87 52.17 14.17
N LYS A 24 10.19 52.09 12.86
CA LYS A 24 10.75 52.99 11.78
C LYS A 24 12.28 52.88 11.49
N GLU A 25 12.62 52.55 10.23
CA GLU A 25 13.94 52.62 9.54
C GLU A 25 15.06 51.64 10.01
N GLN A 26 16.12 51.31 9.24
CA GLN A 26 16.62 51.68 7.88
C GLN A 26 17.12 50.38 7.16
N LEU A 27 17.18 50.22 5.81
CA LEU A 27 18.11 50.81 4.81
C LEU A 27 19.60 50.43 5.06
N GLU A 28 20.50 50.18 4.10
CA GLU A 28 20.46 50.11 2.62
C GLU A 28 21.73 49.37 2.10
N SER A 29 21.78 48.95 0.83
CA SER A 29 23.03 49.09 0.06
C SER A 29 22.76 49.21 -1.45
N LEU A 30 23.13 50.36 -2.01
CA LEU A 30 23.02 50.68 -3.43
C LEU A 30 24.32 50.35 -4.18
N LYS A 31 24.22 49.96 -5.45
CA LYS A 31 25.26 50.29 -6.44
C LYS A 31 24.68 50.46 -7.84
N VAL A 32 25.07 51.54 -8.51
CA VAL A 32 24.53 52.03 -9.79
C VAL A 32 25.67 52.21 -10.79
N SER A 33 25.51 51.73 -12.03
CA SER A 33 26.09 52.29 -13.29
C SER A 33 25.94 51.29 -14.47
N VAL A 34 25.85 51.68 -15.76
CA VAL A 34 25.39 52.93 -16.41
C VAL A 34 25.15 52.64 -17.92
N SER A 35 24.04 53.14 -18.50
CA SER A 35 23.78 53.31 -19.96
C SER A 35 23.81 52.06 -20.89
N ASN A 36 23.24 52.04 -22.11
CA ASN A 36 22.55 53.07 -22.92
C ASN A 36 21.56 52.43 -23.93
N VAL A 37 20.46 53.14 -24.27
CA VAL A 37 19.80 53.33 -25.61
C VAL A 37 19.74 52.12 -26.59
N ASP A 38 18.59 51.73 -27.18
CA ASP A 38 17.67 52.57 -27.98
C ASP A 38 16.18 52.14 -27.99
N ASN A 39 15.35 52.84 -28.78
CA ASN A 39 13.88 52.85 -28.76
C ASN A 39 13.19 51.75 -29.61
N GLY A 40 11.96 51.37 -29.22
CA GLY A 40 11.07 50.47 -29.98
C GLY A 40 9.60 50.63 -29.60
N LEU A 41 8.90 51.56 -30.25
CA LEU A 41 7.50 51.92 -29.98
C LEU A 41 6.51 50.76 -30.28
N LEU A 42 5.62 50.45 -29.34
CA LEU A 42 4.36 49.76 -29.60
C LEU A 42 3.19 50.60 -29.07
N VAL A 43 2.14 50.71 -29.89
CA VAL A 43 0.88 51.39 -29.59
C VAL A 43 -0.21 50.32 -29.58
N GLU A 44 -1.02 50.29 -28.52
CA GLU A 44 -2.20 49.43 -28.45
C GLU A 44 -3.30 49.98 -29.39
N PRO A 45 -3.86 49.17 -30.32
CA PRO A 45 -5.06 49.53 -31.05
C PRO A 45 -6.31 49.31 -30.17
N PRO A 46 -7.37 50.14 -30.31
CA PRO A 46 -8.60 50.00 -29.54
C PRO A 46 -9.49 48.85 -30.04
N GLU A 47 -10.48 48.49 -29.22
CA GLU A 47 -11.60 47.62 -29.62
C GLU A 47 -12.51 48.34 -30.64
N GLU A 48 -12.84 47.69 -31.76
CA GLU A 48 -13.90 48.10 -32.69
C GLU A 48 -14.77 46.87 -33.07
N ASP A 49 -16.05 47.13 -33.39
CA ASP A 49 -17.11 46.12 -33.42
C ASP A 49 -17.01 45.11 -34.58
N VAL A 50 -17.01 43.82 -34.23
CA VAL A 50 -16.85 42.70 -35.19
C VAL A 50 -18.12 42.44 -36.04
N GLU A 51 -19.26 43.07 -35.74
CA GLU A 51 -20.57 42.68 -36.31
C GLU A 51 -20.94 43.32 -37.68
N GLU A 52 -20.11 44.22 -38.24
CA GLU A 52 -20.41 44.87 -39.54
C GLU A 52 -19.58 44.33 -40.73
N LEU A 53 -18.46 43.65 -40.49
CA LEU A 53 -17.57 43.16 -41.57
C LEU A 53 -18.21 42.05 -42.43
N ASP A 54 -19.02 41.17 -41.82
CA ASP A 54 -19.67 40.04 -42.51
C ASP A 54 -20.71 40.51 -43.56
N LYS A 55 -21.37 41.64 -43.28
CA LYS A 55 -22.38 42.26 -44.18
C LYS A 55 -21.77 42.93 -45.42
N GLY A 56 -20.44 43.10 -45.45
CA GLY A 56 -19.70 43.63 -46.59
C GLY A 56 -19.41 42.61 -47.69
N LEU A 57 -19.15 41.35 -47.33
CA LEU A 57 -18.67 40.33 -48.28
C LEU A 57 -19.77 39.84 -49.25
N ASP A 58 -21.01 39.68 -48.76
CA ASP A 58 -22.13 39.16 -49.56
C ASP A 58 -22.45 40.02 -50.80
N LYS A 59 -22.17 41.33 -50.76
CA LYS A 59 -22.41 42.23 -51.91
C LYS A 59 -21.32 42.16 -52.99
N ALA A 60 -20.16 41.56 -52.69
CA ALA A 60 -19.11 41.32 -53.69
C ALA A 60 -19.34 40.02 -54.49
N ALA A 61 -20.21 39.12 -54.03
CA ALA A 61 -20.42 37.78 -54.61
C ALA A 61 -21.32 37.75 -55.87
N ALA A 62 -21.83 38.90 -56.33
CA ALA A 62 -22.83 38.98 -57.41
C ALA A 62 -22.25 39.03 -58.84
N GLY A 63 -21.01 38.57 -59.07
CA GLY A 63 -20.25 38.95 -60.28
C GLY A 63 -19.17 38.00 -60.83
N SER A 64 -19.18 36.69 -60.55
CA SER A 64 -18.42 35.69 -61.34
C SER A 64 -18.93 34.27 -61.07
N PRO A 65 -19.13 33.41 -62.09
CA PRO A 65 -19.59 32.03 -61.92
C PRO A 65 -18.46 31.00 -61.72
N ASP A 66 -17.20 31.41 -61.60
CA ASP A 66 -16.08 30.49 -61.32
C ASP A 66 -15.07 31.08 -60.32
N ARG A 67 -15.27 30.73 -59.04
CA ARG A 67 -14.28 30.81 -57.96
C ARG A 67 -14.44 29.59 -57.08
N ARG A 68 -13.64 28.55 -57.34
CA ARG A 68 -13.43 27.45 -56.39
C ARG A 68 -12.90 28.05 -55.08
N LEU A 69 -13.50 27.67 -53.94
CA LEU A 69 -12.86 27.97 -52.66
C LEU A 69 -11.68 27.01 -52.49
N GLU A 70 -10.49 27.58 -52.45
CA GLU A 70 -9.28 26.89 -52.02
C GLU A 70 -9.30 26.75 -50.50
N LYS A 71 -9.01 25.54 -50.00
CA LYS A 71 -8.86 25.26 -48.57
C LYS A 71 -7.58 24.47 -48.33
N GLY A 72 -6.80 24.88 -47.34
CA GLY A 72 -5.69 24.09 -46.82
C GLY A 72 -6.15 22.71 -46.33
N LEU A 73 -5.25 21.74 -46.44
CA LEU A 73 -5.37 20.41 -45.85
C LEU A 73 -5.40 20.50 -44.31
N THR A 74 -5.88 19.44 -43.66
CA THR A 74 -5.83 19.27 -42.20
C THR A 74 -4.40 19.06 -41.72
N GLU A 75 -3.97 19.85 -40.74
CA GLU A 75 -2.66 19.75 -40.11
C GLU A 75 -2.69 18.69 -38.99
N ASP A 76 -2.97 17.43 -39.36
CA ASP A 76 -3.03 16.29 -38.45
C ASP A 76 -2.12 15.13 -38.89
N ILE A 77 -1.88 14.19 -37.97
CA ILE A 77 -1.00 13.03 -38.22
C ILE A 77 -1.57 12.09 -39.28
N TYR A 78 -2.89 11.98 -39.39
CA TYR A 78 -3.55 11.18 -40.41
C TYR A 78 -3.26 11.74 -41.81
N SER A 79 -3.21 13.06 -41.95
CA SER A 79 -2.83 13.78 -43.16
C SER A 79 -1.35 13.56 -43.50
N LEU A 80 -0.45 13.65 -42.52
CA LEU A 80 0.96 13.28 -42.67
C LEU A 80 1.15 11.81 -43.09
N MET A 81 0.35 10.89 -42.52
CA MET A 81 0.43 9.45 -42.77
C MET A 81 0.17 9.10 -44.24
N TYR A 82 -0.75 9.82 -44.92
CA TYR A 82 -1.04 9.54 -46.33
C TYR A 82 -0.26 10.39 -47.33
N THR A 83 0.19 11.60 -47.01
CA THR A 83 1.00 12.45 -47.90
C THR A 83 2.46 12.01 -47.97
N SER A 84 3.03 11.59 -46.83
CA SER A 84 4.44 11.16 -46.68
C SER A 84 4.88 10.06 -47.67
N HIS A 85 6.17 10.00 -47.97
CA HIS A 85 6.72 8.92 -48.80
C HIS A 85 6.69 7.57 -48.05
N LYS A 86 6.58 6.46 -48.80
CA LYS A 86 6.60 5.11 -48.22
C LYS A 86 7.95 4.87 -47.54
N PHE A 87 7.92 4.47 -46.27
CA PHE A 87 9.10 4.26 -45.42
C PHE A 87 9.96 5.53 -45.14
N SER A 88 9.39 6.74 -45.25
CA SER A 88 10.05 7.95 -44.74
C SER A 88 10.06 8.00 -43.21
N ALA A 89 10.93 8.85 -42.64
CA ALA A 89 10.95 9.08 -41.19
C ALA A 89 9.61 9.65 -40.68
N ALA A 90 8.97 10.55 -41.46
CA ALA A 90 7.66 11.10 -41.13
C ALA A 90 6.55 10.04 -41.22
N PHE A 91 6.62 9.12 -42.19
CA PHE A 91 5.69 8.00 -42.28
C PHE A 91 5.75 7.07 -41.07
N PHE A 92 6.96 6.70 -40.62
CA PHE A 92 7.14 5.91 -39.40
C PHE A 92 6.69 6.66 -38.14
N PHE A 93 7.00 7.96 -38.03
CA PHE A 93 6.55 8.80 -36.93
C PHE A 93 5.01 8.87 -36.84
N ALA A 94 4.33 9.06 -37.97
CA ALA A 94 2.87 9.12 -38.02
C ALA A 94 2.21 7.81 -37.53
N TRP A 95 2.77 6.65 -37.92
CA TRP A 95 2.33 5.35 -37.42
C TRP A 95 2.65 5.15 -35.94
N ALA A 96 3.78 5.64 -35.45
CA ALA A 96 4.15 5.53 -34.03
C ALA A 96 3.22 6.35 -33.13
N ALA A 97 2.90 7.60 -33.52
CA ALA A 97 1.98 8.45 -32.76
C ALA A 97 0.56 7.87 -32.71
N PHE A 98 0.03 7.40 -33.85
CA PHE A 98 -1.23 6.64 -33.90
C PHE A 98 -1.18 5.41 -32.99
N ALA A 99 -0.10 4.62 -33.04
CA ALA A 99 0.03 3.40 -32.23
C ALA A 99 0.05 3.70 -30.73
N VAL A 100 0.70 4.79 -30.30
CA VAL A 100 0.69 5.24 -28.89
C VAL A 100 -0.73 5.64 -28.48
N GLN A 101 -1.40 6.52 -29.22
CA GLN A 101 -2.75 6.99 -28.91
C GLN A 101 -3.76 5.83 -28.86
N PHE A 102 -3.73 4.95 -29.86
CA PHE A 102 -4.60 3.78 -29.96
C PHE A 102 -4.34 2.74 -28.86
N THR A 103 -3.07 2.48 -28.50
CA THR A 103 -2.72 1.56 -27.41
C THR A 103 -3.20 2.09 -26.06
N ILE A 104 -3.01 3.38 -25.78
CA ILE A 104 -3.51 4.01 -24.55
C ILE A 104 -5.05 3.89 -24.46
N LEU A 105 -5.76 4.20 -25.55
CA LEU A 105 -7.22 4.09 -25.58
C LEU A 105 -7.73 2.64 -25.45
N ILE A 106 -7.02 1.64 -25.96
CA ILE A 106 -7.34 0.22 -25.75
C ILE A 106 -7.07 -0.22 -24.31
N LEU A 107 -5.94 0.17 -23.72
CA LEU A 107 -5.61 -0.17 -22.34
C LEU A 107 -6.64 0.44 -21.37
N ILE A 108 -7.04 1.70 -21.61
CA ILE A 108 -8.13 2.35 -20.87
C ILE A 108 -9.44 1.56 -21.07
N PHE A 109 -9.82 1.19 -22.29
CA PHE A 109 -11.03 0.38 -22.51
C PHE A 109 -11.01 -0.97 -21.76
N GLY A 110 -9.86 -1.64 -21.70
CA GLY A 110 -9.68 -2.92 -21.00
C GLY A 110 -9.66 -2.83 -19.48
N ASP A 111 -9.37 -1.66 -18.89
CA ASP A 111 -9.53 -1.41 -17.45
C ASP A 111 -11.00 -1.07 -17.09
N LEU A 112 -11.65 -0.29 -17.98
CA LEU A 112 -13.04 0.12 -17.85
C LEU A 112 -14.05 -1.02 -18.02
N VAL A 113 -13.76 -1.98 -18.90
CA VAL A 113 -14.64 -3.13 -19.18
C VAL A 113 -14.02 -4.39 -18.62
N ASP A 114 -14.74 -5.08 -17.74
CA ASP A 114 -14.31 -6.39 -17.26
C ASP A 114 -14.47 -7.46 -18.35
N LEU A 115 -13.34 -7.75 -18.99
CA LEU A 115 -13.16 -8.75 -20.02
C LEU A 115 -12.67 -10.10 -19.46
N SER A 116 -12.61 -10.27 -18.14
CA SER A 116 -12.34 -11.59 -17.56
C SER A 116 -13.52 -12.54 -17.81
N ASP A 117 -13.20 -13.84 -17.80
CA ASP A 117 -14.20 -14.93 -17.77
C ASP A 117 -14.53 -15.36 -16.32
N ASP A 118 -14.17 -14.53 -15.33
CA ASP A 118 -14.43 -14.82 -13.91
C ASP A 118 -15.92 -14.65 -13.58
N PRO A 119 -16.61 -15.67 -13.03
CA PRO A 119 -18.04 -15.58 -12.72
C PRO A 119 -18.38 -14.65 -11.54
N GLN A 120 -17.41 -14.26 -10.71
CA GLN A 120 -17.67 -13.83 -9.33
C GLN A 120 -18.42 -12.49 -9.15
N VAL A 121 -18.39 -11.55 -10.11
CA VAL A 121 -19.03 -10.23 -9.94
C VAL A 121 -20.48 -10.22 -10.44
N SER A 122 -21.34 -11.05 -9.84
CA SER A 122 -22.79 -11.03 -10.06
C SER A 122 -23.53 -10.38 -8.88
N SER A 123 -24.36 -9.38 -9.17
CA SER A 123 -25.29 -8.77 -8.20
C SER A 123 -26.70 -9.07 -8.64
N ASN A 124 -27.55 -9.62 -7.76
CA ASN A 124 -28.88 -10.14 -8.10
C ASN A 124 -28.86 -11.16 -9.26
N GLY A 125 -27.75 -11.89 -9.44
CA GLY A 125 -27.54 -12.84 -10.54
C GLY A 125 -27.21 -12.20 -11.90
N GLU A 126 -26.86 -10.91 -11.95
CA GLU A 126 -26.50 -10.20 -13.19
C GLU A 126 -25.08 -9.60 -13.09
N THR A 127 -24.24 -9.84 -14.10
CA THR A 127 -22.80 -9.51 -14.05
C THR A 127 -22.52 -8.05 -14.36
N ASN A 128 -21.95 -7.31 -13.41
CA ASN A 128 -21.67 -5.87 -13.55
C ASN A 128 -20.32 -5.58 -14.25
N ARG A 129 -20.12 -6.13 -15.46
CA ARG A 129 -18.88 -5.99 -16.25
C ARG A 129 -18.46 -4.55 -16.56
N LEU A 130 -19.35 -3.58 -16.40
CA LEU A 130 -19.07 -2.15 -16.58
C LEU A 130 -18.84 -1.40 -15.26
N LYS A 131 -18.70 -2.12 -14.12
CA LYS A 131 -18.38 -1.56 -12.79
C LYS A 131 -19.29 -0.36 -12.41
N ILE A 132 -20.57 -0.39 -12.84
CA ILE A 132 -21.50 0.73 -12.67
C ILE A 132 -21.99 0.77 -11.22
N PRO A 133 -21.77 1.87 -10.47
CA PRO A 133 -22.24 1.95 -9.08
C PRO A 133 -23.76 2.13 -9.01
N ALA A 134 -24.41 1.42 -8.10
CA ALA A 134 -25.84 1.59 -7.81
C ALA A 134 -26.10 2.71 -6.78
N GLY A 135 -27.34 3.19 -6.70
CA GLY A 135 -27.77 4.10 -5.62
C GLY A 135 -27.12 5.49 -5.62
N ILE A 136 -26.59 5.94 -6.77
CA ILE A 136 -25.83 7.18 -6.92
C ILE A 136 -26.65 8.42 -6.46
N GLU A 137 -26.00 9.35 -5.76
CA GLU A 137 -26.60 10.63 -5.37
C GLU A 137 -27.02 11.48 -6.57
N THR A 138 -28.20 12.10 -6.49
CA THR A 138 -28.85 12.80 -7.62
C THR A 138 -27.98 13.87 -8.27
N HIS A 139 -27.11 14.53 -7.51
CA HIS A 139 -26.23 15.58 -8.05
C HIS A 139 -25.08 15.03 -8.92
N VAL A 140 -24.60 13.82 -8.65
CA VAL A 140 -23.64 13.10 -9.51
C VAL A 140 -24.34 12.61 -10.77
N GLN A 141 -25.58 12.12 -10.66
CA GLN A 141 -26.39 11.74 -11.82
C GLN A 141 -26.68 12.94 -12.75
N VAL A 142 -26.88 14.15 -12.21
CA VAL A 142 -26.94 15.38 -13.01
C VAL A 142 -25.59 15.68 -13.67
N ALA A 143 -24.46 15.48 -13.00
CA ALA A 143 -23.14 15.60 -13.63
C ALA A 143 -22.92 14.59 -14.76
N GLN A 144 -23.41 13.34 -14.61
CA GLN A 144 -23.41 12.31 -15.66
C GLN A 144 -24.29 12.70 -16.87
N PHE A 145 -25.43 13.37 -16.64
CA PHE A 145 -26.24 13.93 -17.72
C PHE A 145 -25.52 15.08 -18.44
N LEU A 146 -24.74 15.89 -17.72
CA LEU A 146 -23.96 16.99 -18.29
C LEU A 146 -22.71 16.51 -19.04
N SER A 147 -22.00 15.47 -18.57
CA SER A 147 -20.93 14.83 -19.38
C SER A 147 -21.51 14.17 -20.64
N VAL A 148 -22.76 13.70 -20.57
CA VAL A 148 -23.70 13.54 -21.70
C VAL A 148 -23.43 14.54 -22.84
N ILE A 149 -23.77 15.79 -22.52
CA ILE A 149 -23.67 16.97 -23.39
C ILE A 149 -22.22 17.26 -23.78
N LEU A 150 -21.28 17.23 -22.83
CA LEU A 150 -19.88 17.60 -23.07
C LEU A 150 -19.24 16.67 -24.10
N THR A 151 -19.31 15.34 -23.91
CA THR A 151 -18.78 14.35 -24.87
C THR A 151 -19.29 14.62 -26.27
N ILE A 152 -20.61 14.78 -26.45
CA ILE A 152 -21.23 15.05 -27.75
C ILE A 152 -20.68 16.35 -28.38
N ASN A 153 -20.49 17.42 -27.59
CA ASN A 153 -20.03 18.71 -28.11
C ASN A 153 -18.54 18.72 -28.44
N PHE A 154 -17.67 18.16 -27.60
CA PHE A 154 -16.22 18.08 -27.90
C PHE A 154 -15.97 17.22 -29.14
N THR A 155 -16.57 16.03 -29.23
CA THR A 155 -16.47 15.17 -30.41
C THR A 155 -17.00 15.89 -31.66
N ALA A 156 -18.11 16.62 -31.57
CA ALA A 156 -18.68 17.34 -32.71
C ALA A 156 -17.99 18.67 -33.06
N ALA A 157 -17.24 19.28 -32.14
CA ALA A 157 -16.50 20.52 -32.36
C ALA A 157 -15.26 20.30 -33.23
N GLY A 158 -14.43 19.33 -32.85
CA GLY A 158 -13.16 19.02 -33.54
C GLY A 158 -12.62 17.59 -33.35
N GLY A 159 -13.37 16.67 -32.73
CA GLY A 159 -12.88 15.31 -32.45
C GLY A 159 -12.67 14.45 -33.71
N ASP A 160 -11.72 13.52 -33.62
CA ASP A 160 -11.23 12.71 -34.74
C ASP A 160 -12.31 11.90 -35.46
N MET A 161 -13.35 11.48 -34.73
CA MET A 161 -14.50 10.80 -35.33
C MET A 161 -15.15 11.66 -36.43
N PHE A 162 -15.26 12.98 -36.22
CA PHE A 162 -15.78 13.89 -37.24
C PHE A 162 -14.71 14.31 -38.26
N LYS A 163 -13.43 14.51 -37.86
CA LYS A 163 -12.33 14.75 -38.81
C LYS A 163 -12.28 13.62 -39.86
N GLY A 164 -12.19 12.37 -39.40
CA GLY A 164 -12.06 11.16 -40.22
C GLY A 164 -13.31 10.80 -41.02
N LEU A 165 -14.52 10.97 -40.45
CA LEU A 165 -15.76 10.78 -41.22
C LEU A 165 -15.87 11.82 -42.34
N GLN A 166 -15.60 13.10 -42.05
CA GLN A 166 -15.61 14.16 -43.06
C GLN A 166 -14.58 13.88 -44.17
N HIS A 167 -13.37 13.47 -43.78
CA HIS A 167 -12.30 13.05 -44.70
C HIS A 167 -12.80 11.94 -45.64
N LEU A 168 -13.29 10.82 -45.11
CA LEU A 168 -13.81 9.70 -45.90
C LEU A 168 -15.00 10.09 -46.80
N PHE A 169 -15.90 10.97 -46.35
CA PHE A 169 -17.07 11.39 -47.14
C PHE A 169 -16.78 12.40 -48.24
N ASN A 170 -15.70 13.18 -48.13
CA ASN A 170 -15.28 14.12 -49.17
C ASN A 170 -14.68 13.40 -50.40
N GLY A 171 -14.07 12.22 -50.19
CA GLY A 171 -13.44 11.42 -51.24
C GLY A 171 -11.99 11.82 -51.55
N PHE A 172 -11.28 10.95 -52.26
CA PHE A 172 -9.88 11.18 -52.62
C PHE A 172 -9.76 12.06 -53.88
N ASP A 173 -9.09 13.21 -53.74
CA ASP A 173 -8.75 14.09 -54.85
C ASP A 173 -7.63 13.46 -55.71
N ARG A 174 -7.92 13.22 -56.99
CA ARG A 174 -6.96 12.66 -57.96
C ARG A 174 -5.94 13.68 -58.47
N ASP A 175 -6.19 14.97 -58.30
CA ASP A 175 -5.21 16.01 -58.60
C ASP A 175 -4.18 16.17 -57.46
N LEU A 176 -4.48 15.66 -56.26
CA LEU A 176 -3.50 15.55 -55.17
C LEU A 176 -2.42 14.49 -55.48
N GLU A 177 -2.82 13.30 -55.96
CA GLU A 177 -1.90 12.22 -56.38
C GLU A 177 -0.97 12.64 -57.53
N ARG A 178 -1.46 13.53 -58.41
CA ARG A 178 -0.67 14.12 -59.51
C ARG A 178 0.36 15.14 -59.04
N LYS A 179 0.07 15.91 -57.99
CA LYS A 179 0.97 16.92 -57.42
C LYS A 179 1.98 16.32 -56.43
N HIS A 180 1.55 15.35 -55.62
CA HIS A 180 2.35 14.73 -54.55
C HIS A 180 2.35 13.20 -54.70
N PRO A 181 3.39 12.59 -55.31
CA PRO A 181 3.42 11.14 -55.56
C PRO A 181 3.52 10.25 -54.28
N GLY A 182 3.67 10.86 -53.10
CA GLY A 182 3.46 10.19 -51.81
C GLY A 182 1.98 9.94 -51.47
N ALA A 183 1.07 10.82 -51.93
CA ALA A 183 -0.37 10.74 -51.69
C ALA A 183 -1.02 9.63 -52.52
N ASN A 184 -1.21 8.46 -51.90
CA ASN A 184 -1.79 7.28 -52.53
C ASN A 184 -3.23 7.06 -52.01
N ALA A 185 -4.22 6.85 -52.89
CA ALA A 185 -5.62 6.58 -52.52
C ALA A 185 -5.82 5.52 -51.39
N PRO A 186 -5.12 4.35 -51.38
CA PRO A 186 -5.25 3.39 -50.27
C PRO A 186 -4.66 3.90 -48.94
N LYS A 187 -3.59 4.72 -48.94
CA LYS A 187 -3.09 5.35 -47.70
C LYS A 187 -4.13 6.32 -47.14
N TRP A 188 -4.74 7.14 -48.01
CA TRP A 188 -5.77 8.12 -47.65
C TRP A 188 -6.99 7.46 -47.00
N PHE A 189 -7.43 6.32 -47.53
CA PHE A 189 -8.56 5.56 -46.99
C PHE A 189 -8.23 4.93 -45.63
N VAL A 190 -7.05 4.31 -45.49
CA VAL A 190 -6.59 3.73 -44.21
C VAL A 190 -6.49 4.82 -43.13
N ALA A 191 -5.87 5.96 -43.43
CA ALA A 191 -5.76 7.07 -42.49
C ALA A 191 -7.13 7.52 -41.97
N GLY A 192 -8.11 7.69 -42.87
CA GLY A 192 -9.49 8.04 -42.49
C GLY A 192 -10.17 7.00 -41.60
N VAL A 193 -10.00 5.70 -41.90
CA VAL A 193 -10.57 4.62 -41.09
C VAL A 193 -9.93 4.58 -39.69
N LEU A 194 -8.61 4.74 -39.59
CA LEU A 194 -7.90 4.78 -38.30
C LEU A 194 -8.35 5.97 -37.44
N GLN A 195 -8.49 7.17 -38.04
CA GLN A 195 -8.95 8.38 -37.37
C GLN A 195 -10.39 8.21 -36.81
N VAL A 196 -11.28 7.56 -37.58
CA VAL A 196 -12.63 7.23 -37.10
C VAL A 196 -12.61 6.20 -35.97
N LEU A 197 -11.76 5.17 -36.04
CA LEU A 197 -11.67 4.15 -34.98
C LEU A 197 -11.19 4.73 -33.65
N VAL A 198 -10.15 5.58 -33.67
CA VAL A 198 -9.68 6.34 -32.49
C VAL A 198 -10.79 7.22 -31.93
N GLY A 199 -11.46 7.99 -32.78
CA GLY A 199 -12.56 8.86 -32.37
C GLY A 199 -13.78 8.12 -31.80
N VAL A 200 -14.10 6.91 -32.28
CA VAL A 200 -15.16 6.07 -31.70
C VAL A 200 -14.75 5.52 -30.34
N LEU A 201 -13.52 5.00 -30.22
CA LEU A 201 -13.02 4.44 -28.96
C LEU A 201 -12.92 5.51 -27.87
N MET A 202 -12.52 6.73 -28.23
CA MET A 202 -12.55 7.92 -27.36
C MET A 202 -13.97 8.21 -26.82
N VAL A 203 -14.99 8.21 -27.67
CA VAL A 203 -16.40 8.44 -27.26
C VAL A 203 -16.90 7.34 -26.32
N VAL A 204 -16.56 6.09 -26.60
CA VAL A 204 -16.93 4.93 -25.77
C VAL A 204 -16.28 5.02 -24.38
N ASN A 205 -14.98 5.31 -24.32
CA ASN A 205 -14.24 5.45 -23.06
C ASN A 205 -14.76 6.64 -22.22
N LEU A 206 -15.01 7.80 -22.84
CA LEU A 206 -15.63 8.97 -22.17
C LEU A 206 -17.01 8.63 -21.59
N PHE A 207 -17.83 7.86 -22.32
CA PHE A 207 -19.14 7.44 -21.86
C PHE A 207 -19.05 6.50 -20.65
N ILE A 208 -18.22 5.46 -20.72
CA ILE A 208 -18.09 4.47 -19.63
C ILE A 208 -17.50 5.12 -18.37
N LEU A 209 -16.43 5.92 -18.49
CA LEU A 209 -15.85 6.69 -17.38
C LEU A 209 -16.85 7.59 -16.68
N ALA A 210 -17.75 8.22 -17.44
CA ALA A 210 -18.82 9.03 -16.86
C ALA A 210 -19.80 8.18 -16.05
N MET A 211 -20.26 7.04 -16.60
CA MET A 211 -21.27 6.19 -15.95
C MET A 211 -20.74 5.45 -14.71
N GLN A 212 -19.45 5.13 -14.67
CA GLN A 212 -18.77 4.56 -13.51
C GLN A 212 -18.55 5.56 -12.37
N SER A 213 -18.54 6.86 -12.66
CA SER A 213 -18.13 7.83 -11.66
C SER A 213 -19.17 8.04 -10.56
N SER A 214 -18.77 7.76 -9.33
CA SER A 214 -19.56 7.93 -8.11
C SER A 214 -19.47 9.33 -7.48
N GLY A 215 -18.70 10.26 -8.07
CA GLY A 215 -18.53 11.61 -7.53
C GLY A 215 -18.06 12.64 -8.56
N VAL A 216 -18.63 13.85 -8.51
CA VAL A 216 -18.45 14.90 -9.55
C VAL A 216 -16.97 15.26 -9.80
N ILE A 217 -16.14 15.33 -8.75
CA ILE A 217 -14.71 15.65 -8.90
C ILE A 217 -13.98 14.56 -9.69
N GLY A 218 -14.27 13.28 -9.42
CA GLY A 218 -13.70 12.15 -10.15
C GLY A 218 -14.14 12.13 -11.61
N LEU A 219 -15.42 12.42 -11.88
CA LEU A 219 -15.94 12.57 -13.24
C LEU A 219 -15.18 13.65 -14.02
N CYS A 220 -14.97 14.83 -13.42
CA CYS A 220 -14.23 15.92 -14.06
C CYS A 220 -12.74 15.58 -14.27
N LEU A 221 -12.09 14.91 -13.30
CA LEU A 221 -10.70 14.48 -13.42
C LEU A 221 -10.51 13.47 -14.56
N ASN A 222 -11.38 12.46 -14.62
CA ASN A 222 -11.36 11.42 -15.66
C ASN A 222 -11.62 12.02 -17.04
N PHE A 223 -12.53 13.01 -17.15
CA PHE A 223 -12.82 13.72 -18.39
C PHE A 223 -11.59 14.51 -18.89
N ALA A 224 -10.92 15.24 -17.99
CA ALA A 224 -9.71 16.00 -18.32
C ALA A 224 -8.53 15.09 -18.72
N ALA A 225 -8.32 13.99 -17.97
CA ALA A 225 -7.27 13.01 -18.25
C ALA A 225 -7.46 12.34 -19.62
N LEU A 226 -8.69 12.02 -20.01
CA LEU A 226 -8.95 11.41 -21.31
C LEU A 226 -8.91 12.45 -22.46
N HIS A 227 -9.31 13.71 -22.23
CA HIS A 227 -9.15 14.78 -23.23
C HIS A 227 -7.69 14.99 -23.64
N PHE A 228 -6.75 14.89 -22.70
CA PHE A 228 -5.31 14.91 -23.00
C PHE A 228 -4.88 13.79 -23.98
N VAL A 229 -5.48 12.60 -23.90
CA VAL A 229 -5.21 11.50 -24.84
C VAL A 229 -5.75 11.81 -26.26
N GLN A 230 -6.83 12.59 -26.37
CA GLN A 230 -7.36 13.05 -27.65
C GLN A 230 -6.41 14.03 -28.36
N GLU A 231 -5.66 14.86 -27.62
CA GLU A 231 -4.76 15.87 -28.19
C GLU A 231 -3.39 15.30 -28.61
N ILE A 232 -3.08 14.03 -28.34
CA ILE A 232 -1.76 13.42 -28.58
C ILE A 232 -1.31 13.55 -30.04
N ASP A 233 -2.21 13.41 -31.02
CA ASP A 233 -1.83 13.44 -32.44
C ASP A 233 -1.63 14.88 -32.96
N ASP A 234 -2.57 15.80 -32.68
CA ASP A 234 -2.42 17.22 -33.01
C ASP A 234 -1.17 17.85 -32.33
N VAL A 235 -0.86 17.45 -31.08
CA VAL A 235 0.39 17.81 -30.38
C VAL A 235 1.62 17.18 -31.02
N ALA A 236 1.58 15.90 -31.39
CA ALA A 236 2.72 15.23 -32.01
C ALA A 236 3.01 15.76 -33.44
N PHE A 237 1.99 16.19 -34.20
CA PHE A 237 2.16 16.94 -35.45
C PHE A 237 2.86 18.29 -35.19
N THR A 238 2.45 19.00 -34.14
CA THR A 238 3.04 20.27 -33.71
C THR A 238 4.51 20.12 -33.28
N VAL A 239 4.86 19.09 -32.51
CA VAL A 239 6.26 18.76 -32.15
C VAL A 239 7.12 18.45 -33.39
N ALA A 240 6.52 17.84 -34.41
CA ALA A 240 7.20 17.55 -35.68
C ALA A 240 7.39 18.79 -36.56
N SER A 241 6.45 19.75 -36.58
CA SER A 241 6.58 21.02 -37.32
C SER A 241 7.63 21.96 -36.69
N MET A 242 7.84 21.88 -35.37
CA MET A 242 8.96 22.51 -34.66
C MET A 242 10.35 21.95 -35.04
N GLY A 243 10.40 20.79 -35.70
CA GLY A 243 11.66 20.18 -36.17
C GLY A 243 12.50 19.47 -35.12
N LEU A 244 11.97 19.30 -33.90
CA LEU A 244 12.63 18.59 -32.79
C LEU A 244 12.94 17.12 -33.12
N LEU A 245 12.19 16.53 -34.06
CA LEU A 245 12.36 15.16 -34.58
C LEU A 245 13.27 15.09 -35.82
N GLY A 246 13.93 16.19 -36.16
CA GLY A 246 14.88 16.30 -37.27
C GLY A 246 14.30 16.94 -38.54
N LEU A 247 15.19 17.64 -39.27
CA LEU A 247 14.87 18.47 -40.43
C LEU A 247 14.17 17.71 -41.59
N THR A 248 14.32 16.39 -41.66
CA THR A 248 13.64 15.55 -42.68
C THR A 248 12.15 15.44 -42.37
N VAL A 249 11.79 15.16 -41.11
CA VAL A 249 10.38 15.08 -40.68
C VAL A 249 9.75 16.46 -40.78
N GLN A 250 10.46 17.50 -40.35
CA GLN A 250 9.98 18.89 -40.42
C GLN A 250 9.55 19.30 -41.83
N LYS A 251 10.34 18.92 -42.86
CA LYS A 251 10.04 19.25 -44.27
C LYS A 251 8.83 18.49 -44.81
N GLU A 252 8.66 17.22 -44.46
CA GLU A 252 7.45 16.47 -44.84
C GLU A 252 6.20 17.03 -44.12
N VAL A 253 6.32 17.53 -42.89
CA VAL A 253 5.23 18.18 -42.15
C VAL A 253 4.88 19.57 -42.70
N GLN A 254 5.86 20.42 -42.97
CA GLN A 254 5.63 21.73 -43.61
C GLN A 254 4.95 21.58 -44.98
N CYS A 255 5.34 20.55 -45.73
CA CYS A 255 4.70 20.20 -47.00
C CYS A 255 3.22 19.80 -46.86
N VAL A 256 2.71 19.43 -45.67
CA VAL A 256 1.27 19.20 -45.44
C VAL A 256 0.50 20.52 -45.37
N GLY A 257 1.03 21.53 -44.66
CA GLY A 257 0.40 22.86 -44.55
C GLY A 257 0.33 23.60 -45.89
N ASP A 258 1.34 23.41 -46.76
CA ASP A 258 1.37 23.96 -48.11
C ASP A 258 0.33 23.32 -49.08
N ILE A 259 -0.35 22.23 -48.72
CA ILE A 259 -1.30 21.54 -49.60
C ILE A 259 -2.67 22.24 -49.60
N VAL A 260 -3.04 22.76 -50.77
CA VAL A 260 -4.33 23.38 -51.05
C VAL A 260 -5.22 22.46 -51.89
N ILE A 261 -6.46 22.24 -51.43
CA ILE A 261 -7.48 21.35 -52.02
C ILE A 261 -8.68 22.17 -52.50
N SER A 262 -9.29 21.75 -53.61
CA SER A 262 -10.50 22.36 -54.19
C SER A 262 -11.75 21.97 -53.38
N ALA A 263 -12.30 22.90 -52.59
CA ALA A 263 -13.40 22.63 -51.67
C ALA A 263 -14.79 22.58 -52.34
N GLU A 264 -15.06 21.56 -53.15
CA GLU A 264 -16.39 21.30 -53.72
C GLU A 264 -17.36 20.66 -52.70
N VAL A 265 -18.65 21.01 -52.81
CA VAL A 265 -19.79 20.44 -52.05
C VAL A 265 -19.89 20.79 -50.54
N ARG A 266 -19.76 22.09 -50.18
CA ARG A 266 -20.02 22.66 -48.83
C ARG A 266 -21.33 22.20 -48.16
N SER A 267 -22.37 21.83 -48.90
CA SER A 267 -23.69 21.44 -48.36
C SER A 267 -23.75 20.00 -47.83
N ARG A 268 -23.11 19.04 -48.50
CA ARG A 268 -23.19 17.61 -48.15
C ARG A 268 -22.51 17.32 -46.82
N THR A 269 -21.36 17.95 -46.58
CA THR A 269 -20.58 17.84 -45.34
C THR A 269 -21.37 18.38 -44.13
N LEU A 270 -22.06 19.52 -44.28
CA LEU A 270 -22.91 20.08 -43.22
C LEU A 270 -24.13 19.20 -42.90
N TRP A 271 -24.72 18.57 -43.91
CA TRP A 271 -25.81 17.61 -43.73
C TRP A 271 -25.33 16.34 -43.00
N MET A 272 -24.17 15.79 -43.38
CA MET A 272 -23.56 14.66 -42.67
C MET A 272 -23.21 14.99 -41.22
N ARG A 273 -22.61 16.16 -40.94
CA ARG A 273 -22.28 16.60 -39.56
C ARG A 273 -23.53 16.65 -38.67
N ARG A 274 -24.68 17.10 -39.21
CA ARG A 274 -25.97 17.08 -38.50
C ARG A 274 -26.47 15.66 -38.24
N ILE A 275 -26.38 14.74 -39.20
CA ILE A 275 -26.83 13.35 -39.01
C ILE A 275 -26.00 12.63 -37.95
N VAL A 276 -24.66 12.72 -38.02
CA VAL A 276 -23.77 12.07 -37.05
C VAL A 276 -23.99 12.64 -35.64
N TRP A 277 -24.20 13.95 -35.51
CA TRP A 277 -24.56 14.57 -34.24
C TRP A 277 -25.91 14.07 -33.68
N ILE A 278 -26.95 13.98 -34.51
CA ILE A 278 -28.26 13.42 -34.10
C ILE A 278 -28.12 11.95 -33.65
N VAL A 279 -27.32 11.14 -34.36
CA VAL A 279 -27.07 9.73 -34.01
C VAL A 279 -26.34 9.61 -32.66
N LEU A 280 -25.31 10.43 -32.40
CA LEU A 280 -24.64 10.48 -31.09
C LEU A 280 -25.59 10.89 -29.97
N VAL A 281 -26.39 11.95 -30.18
CA VAL A 281 -27.38 12.44 -29.21
C VAL A 281 -28.38 11.34 -28.85
N VAL A 282 -29.00 10.70 -29.86
CA VAL A 282 -30.00 9.65 -29.62
C VAL A 282 -29.38 8.42 -28.98
N GLY A 283 -28.20 7.98 -29.45
CA GLY A 283 -27.51 6.80 -28.94
C GLY A 283 -27.06 6.96 -27.49
N LEU A 284 -26.24 7.98 -27.20
CA LEU A 284 -25.65 8.15 -25.87
C LEU A 284 -26.70 8.46 -24.80
N TYR A 285 -27.74 9.25 -25.10
CA TYR A 285 -28.84 9.45 -24.14
C TYR A 285 -29.69 8.20 -23.96
N SER A 286 -29.94 7.39 -24.99
CA SER A 286 -30.68 6.13 -24.81
C SER A 286 -29.94 5.18 -23.87
N CYS A 287 -28.62 5.05 -24.03
CA CYS A 287 -27.77 4.29 -23.10
C CYS A 287 -27.79 4.90 -21.68
N TRP A 288 -27.70 6.23 -21.57
CA TRP A 288 -27.77 6.94 -20.29
C TRP A 288 -29.10 6.66 -19.55
N PHE A 289 -30.25 6.75 -20.23
CA PHE A 289 -31.55 6.49 -19.61
C PHE A 289 -31.71 5.05 -19.12
N VAL A 290 -31.16 4.06 -19.84
CA VAL A 290 -31.17 2.65 -19.40
C VAL A 290 -30.30 2.49 -18.14
N ILE A 291 -29.08 3.03 -18.15
CA ILE A 291 -28.16 2.96 -17.01
C ILE A 291 -28.73 3.70 -15.79
N ALA A 292 -29.26 4.91 -15.96
CA ALA A 292 -29.96 5.66 -14.93
C ALA A 292 -31.14 4.89 -14.33
N SER A 293 -31.91 4.17 -15.15
CA SER A 293 -32.98 3.31 -14.67
C SER A 293 -32.47 2.13 -13.84
N TRP A 294 -31.34 1.51 -14.20
CA TRP A 294 -30.72 0.43 -13.42
C TRP A 294 -30.13 0.91 -12.09
N GLN A 295 -29.49 2.09 -12.10
CA GLN A 295 -28.97 2.77 -10.91
C GLN A 295 -30.08 3.10 -9.90
N TRP A 296 -31.24 3.58 -10.38
CA TRP A 296 -32.43 3.86 -9.57
C TRP A 296 -33.18 2.61 -9.12
N SER A 297 -33.21 1.55 -9.92
CA SER A 297 -33.89 0.29 -9.57
C SER A 297 -33.07 -0.59 -8.62
N GLY A 298 -31.85 -0.19 -8.27
CA GLY A 298 -30.96 -0.96 -7.41
C GLY A 298 -30.40 -2.24 -8.05
N LYS A 299 -30.41 -2.37 -9.39
CA LYS A 299 -30.08 -3.65 -10.06
C LYS A 299 -28.66 -4.17 -9.72
N PHE A 300 -27.72 -3.25 -9.51
CA PHE A 300 -26.33 -3.55 -9.15
C PHE A 300 -26.02 -3.30 -7.65
N VAL A 301 -27.03 -3.42 -6.79
CA VAL A 301 -26.84 -3.42 -5.33
C VAL A 301 -26.48 -4.84 -4.88
N CYS A 302 -25.44 -4.98 -4.06
CA CYS A 302 -24.98 -6.29 -3.56
C CYS A 302 -26.04 -6.97 -2.68
N ASP A 303 -26.26 -8.27 -2.91
CA ASP A 303 -27.13 -9.12 -2.08
C ASP A 303 -26.60 -9.31 -0.65
N VAL A 304 -25.29 -9.19 -0.47
CA VAL A 304 -24.60 -9.25 0.82
C VAL A 304 -23.78 -7.98 1.03
N VAL A 305 -23.79 -7.47 2.26
CA VAL A 305 -23.00 -6.30 2.68
C VAL A 305 -22.26 -6.65 3.97
N LEU A 306 -20.93 -6.55 3.96
CA LEU A 306 -20.10 -6.70 5.15
C LEU A 306 -20.16 -5.42 5.99
N VAL A 307 -20.39 -5.58 7.29
CA VAL A 307 -20.48 -4.46 8.24
C VAL A 307 -19.66 -4.79 9.49
N GLN A 308 -18.70 -3.92 9.83
CA GLN A 308 -18.00 -3.96 11.11
C GLN A 308 -18.56 -2.86 12.02
N PHE A 309 -19.01 -3.20 13.22
CA PHE A 309 -19.62 -2.25 14.16
C PHE A 309 -18.63 -1.73 15.20
N GLY A 310 -18.69 -0.41 15.43
CA GLY A 310 -18.03 0.23 16.57
C GLY A 310 -18.76 -0.09 17.89
N ASP A 311 -17.99 -0.51 18.89
CA ASP A 311 -18.41 -0.72 20.29
C ASP A 311 -18.53 0.56 21.11
N ALA A 312 -17.94 1.66 20.65
CA ALA A 312 -17.90 2.94 21.36
C ALA A 312 -19.28 3.57 21.69
N TYR A 313 -20.35 3.12 21.01
CA TYR A 313 -21.74 3.46 21.35
C TYR A 313 -22.45 2.35 22.12
N ASP A 314 -22.30 1.11 21.66
CA ASP A 314 -22.83 -0.09 22.30
C ASP A 314 -21.89 -1.27 22.07
N ALA A 315 -21.28 -1.79 23.14
CA ALA A 315 -20.35 -2.91 23.04
C ALA A 315 -21.02 -4.18 22.48
N ASP A 316 -22.34 -4.32 22.65
CA ASP A 316 -23.08 -5.48 22.15
C ASP A 316 -23.30 -5.43 20.62
N LEU A 317 -23.07 -4.29 19.94
CA LEU A 317 -23.13 -4.21 18.48
C LEU A 317 -21.91 -4.86 17.80
N ALA A 318 -20.74 -4.86 18.44
CA ALA A 318 -19.51 -5.37 17.84
C ALA A 318 -19.60 -6.87 17.49
N PHE A 319 -20.33 -7.67 18.26
CA PHE A 319 -20.58 -9.09 18.00
C PHE A 319 -21.45 -9.34 16.76
N PHE A 320 -22.23 -8.35 16.30
CA PHE A 320 -23.01 -8.42 15.05
C PHE A 320 -22.19 -8.00 13.82
N SER A 321 -20.86 -7.86 13.94
CA SER A 321 -19.99 -7.60 12.79
C SER A 321 -19.89 -8.84 11.91
N GLY A 322 -20.11 -8.69 10.60
CA GLY A 322 -20.14 -9.81 9.66
C GLY A 322 -20.96 -9.51 8.39
N PRO A 323 -21.35 -10.56 7.63
CA PRO A 323 -22.17 -10.43 6.43
C PRO A 323 -23.64 -10.19 6.77
N PHE A 324 -24.25 -9.17 6.14
CA PHE A 324 -25.69 -8.93 6.17
C PHE A 324 -26.30 -9.18 4.80
N ARG A 325 -27.31 -10.05 4.73
CA ARG A 325 -27.99 -10.42 3.48
C ARG A 325 -29.25 -9.57 3.26
N THR A 326 -29.58 -9.25 2.02
CA THR A 326 -30.80 -8.49 1.67
C THR A 326 -32.07 -9.29 2.02
N ASN A 327 -33.06 -8.60 2.59
CA ASN A 327 -34.31 -9.17 3.08
C ASN A 327 -35.50 -8.32 2.60
N GLY A 328 -35.49 -8.05 1.31
CA GLY A 328 -36.49 -7.26 0.58
C GLY A 328 -36.41 -5.76 0.82
N THR A 329 -37.28 -5.02 0.12
CA THR A 329 -37.39 -3.56 0.26
C THR A 329 -38.47 -3.15 1.25
N GLN A 330 -38.23 -2.09 2.01
CA GLN A 330 -39.26 -1.41 2.82
C GLN A 330 -39.18 0.09 2.59
N ASN A 331 -40.29 0.68 2.11
CA ASN A 331 -40.39 2.09 1.73
C ASN A 331 -39.29 2.51 0.71
N SER A 332 -39.12 1.71 -0.35
CA SER A 332 -38.15 1.94 -1.43
C SER A 332 -36.69 2.07 -0.94
N ARG A 333 -36.32 1.30 0.09
CA ARG A 333 -34.94 1.07 0.51
C ARG A 333 -34.72 -0.40 0.82
N ASP A 334 -33.54 -0.89 0.50
CA ASP A 334 -33.11 -2.23 0.85
C ASP A 334 -32.90 -2.37 2.36
N LYS A 335 -33.28 -3.53 2.87
CA LYS A 335 -33.22 -3.90 4.28
C LYS A 335 -32.29 -5.09 4.41
N TYR A 336 -31.16 -4.87 5.05
CA TYR A 336 -30.14 -5.88 5.27
C TYR A 336 -30.31 -6.50 6.66
N VAL A 337 -30.07 -7.81 6.77
CA VAL A 337 -30.33 -8.58 7.98
C VAL A 337 -29.17 -9.52 8.22
N ASP A 338 -28.71 -9.61 9.47
CA ASP A 338 -27.66 -10.53 9.87
C ASP A 338 -28.16 -11.98 9.85
N GLU A 339 -27.24 -12.95 9.93
CA GLU A 339 -27.60 -14.38 9.84
C GLU A 339 -28.45 -14.88 11.01
N SER A 340 -28.38 -14.27 12.20
CA SER A 340 -29.27 -14.60 13.32
C SER A 340 -30.67 -13.98 13.19
N GLY A 341 -30.87 -13.10 12.21
CA GLY A 341 -32.13 -12.42 11.98
C GLY A 341 -32.51 -11.40 13.06
N LEU A 342 -31.61 -11.05 13.98
CA LEU A 342 -31.86 -10.14 15.10
C LEU A 342 -31.71 -8.67 14.66
N LEU A 343 -30.56 -8.33 14.09
CA LEU A 343 -30.20 -6.98 13.67
C LEU A 343 -30.69 -6.69 12.25
N LYS A 344 -31.36 -5.54 12.09
CA LYS A 344 -32.03 -5.15 10.84
C LYS A 344 -31.54 -3.76 10.42
N LEU A 345 -30.56 -3.75 9.52
CA LEU A 345 -30.03 -2.53 8.93
C LEU A 345 -30.98 -1.97 7.87
N ARG A 346 -30.98 -0.65 7.76
CA ARG A 346 -31.71 0.12 6.74
C ARG A 346 -30.75 1.10 6.10
N TYR A 347 -30.78 1.18 4.77
CA TYR A 347 -29.84 1.98 4.01
C TYR A 347 -29.80 3.46 4.45
N SER A 348 -28.59 3.95 4.73
CA SER A 348 -28.20 5.35 4.90
C SER A 348 -27.12 5.66 3.86
N SER A 349 -27.13 6.87 3.29
CA SER A 349 -26.41 7.22 2.04
C SER A 349 -24.89 7.37 2.16
N THR A 350 -24.26 6.71 3.13
CA THR A 350 -22.83 6.83 3.46
C THR A 350 -22.26 5.50 3.95
N VAL A 351 -22.18 4.51 3.05
CA VAL A 351 -21.45 3.25 3.30
C VAL A 351 -20.59 2.96 2.08
N LYS A 352 -19.27 2.80 2.28
CA LYS A 352 -18.43 2.07 1.33
C LYS A 352 -18.47 0.60 1.73
N VAL A 353 -18.85 -0.27 0.80
CA VAL A 353 -18.78 -1.72 0.99
C VAL A 353 -17.64 -2.24 0.11
N SER A 354 -16.83 -3.12 0.66
CA SER A 354 -15.94 -3.99 -0.10
C SER A 354 -16.49 -5.40 0.10
N THR A 355 -16.91 -6.06 -0.98
CA THR A 355 -17.54 -7.40 -0.93
C THR A 355 -16.58 -8.53 -1.27
N ASP A 356 -15.41 -8.21 -1.79
CA ASP A 356 -14.59 -9.15 -2.54
C ASP A 356 -13.39 -9.57 -1.69
N ALA A 357 -13.17 -10.89 -1.58
CA ALA A 357 -11.91 -11.41 -1.06
C ALA A 357 -10.76 -10.94 -1.98
N PRO A 358 -9.61 -10.49 -1.44
CA PRO A 358 -8.47 -10.17 -2.28
C PRO A 358 -8.04 -11.41 -3.10
N PRO A 359 -7.85 -11.31 -4.43
CA PRO A 359 -7.60 -12.47 -5.29
C PRO A 359 -6.25 -13.16 -5.02
N ASP A 360 -5.39 -12.55 -4.19
CA ASP A 360 -4.20 -13.13 -3.59
C ASP A 360 -4.48 -14.13 -2.44
N ARG A 361 -5.74 -14.27 -1.97
CA ARG A 361 -6.06 -14.94 -0.69
C ARG A 361 -7.15 -16.02 -0.74
N GLY A 362 -8.00 -16.00 -1.76
CA GLY A 362 -9.06 -16.99 -1.91
C GLY A 362 -9.96 -16.74 -3.11
N THR A 363 -10.99 -17.56 -3.23
CA THR A 363 -12.04 -17.45 -4.26
C THR A 363 -13.41 -17.66 -3.63
N CYS A 364 -14.39 -16.83 -3.99
CA CYS A 364 -15.72 -16.85 -3.40
C CYS A 364 -16.74 -17.40 -4.39
N ASN A 365 -17.76 -18.11 -3.88
CA ASN A 365 -18.86 -18.56 -4.72
C ASN A 365 -20.00 -17.51 -4.77
N ASP A 366 -20.99 -17.71 -5.65
CA ASP A 366 -22.13 -16.78 -5.83
C ASP A 366 -22.95 -16.53 -4.53
N LYS A 367 -22.85 -17.40 -3.53
CA LYS A 367 -23.52 -17.27 -2.22
C LYS A 367 -22.70 -16.51 -1.19
N HIS A 368 -21.48 -16.11 -1.56
CA HIS A 368 -20.46 -15.52 -0.70
C HIS A 368 -19.94 -16.52 0.36
N ASP A 369 -19.92 -17.82 0.04
CA ASP A 369 -19.10 -18.80 0.77
C ASP A 369 -17.70 -18.77 0.14
N CYS A 370 -16.69 -18.27 0.86
CA CYS A 370 -15.32 -18.13 0.34
C CYS A 370 -14.42 -19.31 0.70
N VAL A 371 -13.70 -19.83 -0.31
CA VAL A 371 -12.66 -20.85 -0.18
C VAL A 371 -11.31 -20.15 -0.21
N CYS A 372 -10.68 -20.07 0.96
CA CYS A 372 -9.38 -19.44 1.12
C CYS A 372 -8.25 -20.36 0.68
N PHE A 373 -7.14 -19.77 0.25
CA PHE A 373 -5.88 -20.50 0.09
C PHE A 373 -5.31 -20.85 1.47
N ASP A 374 -4.43 -21.85 1.56
CA ASP A 374 -4.04 -22.49 2.84
C ASP A 374 -3.47 -21.54 3.91
N GLU A 375 -2.94 -20.38 3.49
CA GLU A 375 -2.40 -19.33 4.37
C GLU A 375 -3.47 -18.35 4.90
N PHE A 376 -4.73 -18.42 4.48
CA PHE A 376 -5.77 -17.43 4.78
C PHE A 376 -7.06 -18.05 5.35
N ILE A 377 -7.78 -17.26 6.16
CA ILE A 377 -9.01 -17.63 6.86
C ILE A 377 -9.92 -16.42 7.09
N GLY A 378 -11.16 -16.71 7.47
CA GLY A 378 -12.23 -15.74 7.67
C GLY A 378 -13.23 -15.80 6.53
N ASP A 379 -14.39 -15.18 6.73
CA ASP A 379 -15.53 -15.35 5.82
C ASP A 379 -15.24 -14.81 4.41
N ASN A 380 -14.21 -13.96 4.25
CA ASN A 380 -13.74 -13.41 2.97
C ASN A 380 -12.21 -13.50 2.84
N CYS A 381 -11.59 -14.47 3.52
CA CYS A 381 -10.13 -14.69 3.51
C CYS A 381 -9.32 -13.46 3.92
N GLU A 382 -9.90 -12.62 4.78
CA GLU A 382 -9.38 -11.30 5.11
C GLU A 382 -8.13 -11.35 6.01
N SER A 383 -7.91 -12.49 6.68
CA SER A 383 -6.81 -12.72 7.62
C SER A 383 -5.93 -13.86 7.17
N SER A 384 -4.65 -13.82 7.56
CA SER A 384 -3.83 -15.03 7.55
C SER A 384 -4.41 -16.07 8.52
N THR A 385 -4.02 -17.33 8.36
CA THR A 385 -4.08 -18.35 9.40
C THR A 385 -3.43 -17.83 10.70
N PRO A 386 -3.86 -18.30 11.89
CA PRO A 386 -3.21 -17.93 13.14
C PRO A 386 -1.81 -18.52 13.11
N THR A 387 -0.77 -17.69 13.24
CA THR A 387 0.62 -18.16 13.07
C THR A 387 1.12 -18.97 14.26
N CYS A 388 0.35 -18.97 15.36
CA CYS A 388 0.68 -19.69 16.57
C CYS A 388 -0.56 -20.36 17.20
N GLY A 389 -0.44 -21.65 17.49
CA GLY A 389 -1.37 -22.44 18.28
C GLY A 389 -1.23 -22.22 19.80
N TRP A 390 -0.14 -21.60 20.28
CA TRP A 390 0.15 -21.50 21.71
C TRP A 390 0.54 -20.06 22.13
N TYR A 391 -0.25 -19.43 22.99
CA TYR A 391 0.07 -18.11 23.54
C TYR A 391 0.20 -18.15 25.06
N GLY A 392 1.20 -17.48 25.61
CA GLY A 392 1.25 -17.17 27.04
C GLY A 392 1.81 -15.78 27.28
N ILE A 393 1.94 -15.38 28.55
CA ILE A 393 2.42 -14.03 28.91
C ILE A 393 3.90 -13.84 28.51
N ASP A 394 4.24 -12.64 28.03
CA ASP A 394 5.62 -12.14 28.06
C ASP A 394 6.03 -11.89 29.51
N PHE A 395 6.98 -12.68 30.04
CA PHE A 395 7.38 -12.59 31.44
C PHE A 395 7.98 -11.23 31.81
N ARG A 396 8.44 -10.42 30.84
CA ARG A 396 8.93 -9.06 31.07
C ARG A 396 7.79 -8.11 31.44
N THR A 397 6.57 -8.37 30.97
CA THR A 397 5.36 -7.60 31.31
C THR A 397 4.72 -8.03 32.65
N ARG A 398 5.18 -9.14 33.24
CA ARG A 398 4.61 -9.76 34.46
C ARG A 398 4.47 -8.82 35.66
N GLY A 399 5.40 -7.88 35.84
CA GLY A 399 5.46 -7.01 37.03
C GLY A 399 4.26 -6.07 37.20
N THR A 400 3.59 -5.70 36.11
CA THR A 400 2.49 -4.71 36.10
C THR A 400 1.18 -5.29 36.65
N LEU A 401 1.00 -6.61 36.53
CA LEU A 401 -0.21 -7.35 36.87
C LEU A 401 -0.41 -7.60 38.37
N ALA A 402 0.61 -7.38 39.22
CA ALA A 402 0.56 -7.71 40.65
C ALA A 402 -0.58 -7.01 41.44
N ASN A 403 -1.08 -5.88 40.94
CA ASN A 403 -2.18 -5.11 41.55
C ASN A 403 -3.52 -5.25 40.80
N ILE A 404 -3.59 -6.09 39.75
CA ILE A 404 -4.77 -6.20 38.87
C ILE A 404 -5.66 -7.36 39.34
N PRO A 405 -6.97 -7.13 39.59
CA PRO A 405 -7.89 -8.19 39.99
C PRO A 405 -7.99 -9.30 38.95
N GLY A 406 -7.62 -10.53 39.33
CA GLY A 406 -7.53 -11.67 38.41
C GLY A 406 -6.25 -11.72 37.57
N GLY A 407 -5.23 -10.92 37.90
CA GLY A 407 -3.97 -10.89 37.13
C GLY A 407 -3.23 -12.23 37.08
N SER A 408 -3.44 -13.12 38.05
CA SER A 408 -2.84 -14.46 38.05
C SER A 408 -3.31 -15.34 36.89
N PHE A 409 -4.48 -15.10 36.28
CA PHE A 409 -4.94 -15.90 35.13
C PHE A 409 -4.01 -15.80 33.92
N PHE A 410 -3.18 -14.75 33.80
CA PHE A 410 -2.10 -14.65 32.81
C PHE A 410 -0.80 -15.36 33.22
N PHE A 411 -0.60 -15.66 34.51
CA PHE A 411 0.59 -16.33 35.03
C PHE A 411 0.41 -17.84 35.16
N ASP A 412 -0.81 -18.27 35.48
CA ASP A 412 -1.13 -19.64 35.88
C ASP A 412 -1.41 -20.57 34.68
N ASN A 413 -1.41 -20.03 33.44
CA ASN A 413 -1.84 -20.77 32.23
C ASN A 413 -1.06 -20.29 30.98
N GLU A 414 -0.62 -21.25 30.16
CA GLU A 414 -0.48 -21.02 28.71
C GLU A 414 -1.81 -21.35 28.02
N PHE A 415 -2.08 -20.74 26.87
CA PHE A 415 -3.32 -20.86 26.12
C PHE A 415 -3.09 -21.64 24.83
N SER A 416 -3.63 -22.85 24.74
CA SER A 416 -3.61 -23.71 23.55
C SER A 416 -4.85 -23.48 22.70
N GLY A 417 -4.66 -23.22 21.41
CA GLY A 417 -5.71 -23.09 20.41
C GLY A 417 -6.20 -24.47 19.98
N ILE A 418 -7.47 -24.79 20.25
CA ILE A 418 -8.01 -26.10 19.88
C ILE A 418 -8.17 -26.17 18.35
N ASN A 419 -7.33 -26.97 17.69
CA ASN A 419 -7.25 -27.05 16.22
C ASN A 419 -8.59 -27.35 15.49
N SER A 420 -9.56 -27.99 16.16
CA SER A 420 -10.89 -28.29 15.61
C SER A 420 -11.93 -27.16 15.76
N THR A 421 -11.62 -26.12 16.54
CA THR A 421 -12.64 -25.30 17.21
C THR A 421 -12.46 -23.83 16.85
N ARG A 422 -13.19 -23.36 15.83
CA ARG A 422 -13.11 -21.98 15.33
C ARG A 422 -14.36 -21.17 15.61
N ILE A 423 -14.18 -19.93 16.08
CA ILE A 423 -15.21 -18.92 16.32
C ILE A 423 -14.74 -17.64 15.63
N CYS A 424 -15.59 -17.04 14.77
CA CYS A 424 -15.18 -15.97 13.85
C CYS A 424 -13.87 -16.33 13.09
N GLY A 425 -13.77 -17.58 12.62
CA GLY A 425 -12.59 -18.15 11.94
C GLY A 425 -11.35 -18.43 12.80
N ARG A 426 -11.25 -17.90 14.04
CA ARG A 426 -10.08 -18.04 14.93
C ARG A 426 -10.29 -19.15 15.97
N PHE A 427 -9.20 -19.75 16.46
CA PHE A 427 -9.29 -20.81 17.47
C PHE A 427 -9.92 -20.31 18.78
N LEU A 428 -10.67 -21.21 19.44
CA LEU A 428 -10.94 -21.12 20.87
C LEU A 428 -9.67 -21.56 21.62
N TYR A 429 -9.17 -20.67 22.48
CA TYR A 429 -7.94 -20.87 23.24
C TYR A 429 -8.27 -21.26 24.68
N LEU A 430 -7.85 -22.46 25.10
CA LEU A 430 -8.05 -22.99 26.45
C LEU A 430 -6.73 -23.02 27.24
N PRO A 431 -6.78 -22.90 28.58
CA PRO A 431 -5.62 -23.08 29.43
C PRO A 431 -5.12 -24.53 29.32
N TYR A 432 -3.85 -24.68 29.01
CA TYR A 432 -3.13 -25.95 28.99
C TYR A 432 -2.06 -25.96 30.07
N ASN A 433 -1.83 -27.12 30.66
CA ASN A 433 -0.85 -27.28 31.73
C ASN A 433 -0.04 -28.57 31.54
N PHE A 434 1.28 -28.47 31.63
CA PHE A 434 2.20 -29.53 31.18
C PHE A 434 2.27 -30.75 32.11
N ASP A 435 1.75 -30.65 33.34
CA ASP A 435 1.84 -31.68 34.39
C ASP A 435 0.83 -32.86 34.23
N GLY A 436 0.65 -33.35 33.01
CA GLY A 436 0.58 -34.80 32.78
C GLY A 436 -0.74 -35.57 32.96
N ASP A 437 -1.89 -34.94 33.25
CA ASP A 437 -3.20 -35.53 32.90
C ASP A 437 -4.27 -34.44 32.68
N ASP A 438 -4.30 -33.89 31.47
CA ASP A 438 -5.04 -32.67 31.10
C ASP A 438 -6.57 -32.77 31.29
N ARG A 439 -7.13 -33.99 31.37
CA ARG A 439 -8.58 -34.21 31.44
C ARG A 439 -9.21 -33.85 32.79
N ASP A 440 -8.43 -33.95 33.87
CA ASP A 440 -8.84 -33.67 35.25
C ASP A 440 -8.50 -32.23 35.69
N THR A 441 -7.87 -31.44 34.81
CA THR A 441 -7.70 -29.99 34.99
C THR A 441 -9.06 -29.29 35.12
N ARG A 442 -9.18 -28.35 36.06
CA ARG A 442 -10.41 -27.54 36.24
C ARG A 442 -10.33 -26.24 35.43
N LEU A 443 -11.30 -26.01 34.54
CA LEU A 443 -11.29 -24.85 33.64
C LEU A 443 -11.54 -23.54 34.41
N ARG A 444 -10.51 -22.71 34.52
CA ARG A 444 -10.58 -21.40 35.23
C ARG A 444 -10.79 -20.20 34.30
N THR A 445 -10.26 -20.26 33.10
CA THR A 445 -10.17 -19.16 32.13
C THR A 445 -10.33 -19.71 30.72
N PHE A 446 -10.72 -18.91 29.73
CA PHE A 446 -10.60 -19.23 28.30
C PHE A 446 -10.64 -17.96 27.45
N MET A 447 -10.11 -18.03 26.22
CA MET A 447 -9.96 -16.88 25.32
C MET A 447 -10.54 -17.16 23.93
N PHE A 448 -11.28 -16.20 23.36
CA PHE A 448 -11.83 -16.29 22.00
C PHE A 448 -11.90 -14.94 21.31
N PHE A 449 -12.07 -14.95 19.99
CA PHE A 449 -12.28 -13.76 19.17
C PHE A 449 -13.78 -13.49 18.91
N THR A 450 -14.16 -12.22 18.86
CA THR A 450 -15.56 -11.75 18.76
C THR A 450 -15.94 -11.18 17.38
N GLY A 451 -15.04 -11.26 16.41
CA GLY A 451 -15.13 -10.52 15.14
C GLY A 451 -14.49 -9.11 15.20
N ARG A 452 -14.24 -8.55 16.40
CA ARG A 452 -13.55 -7.26 16.54
C ARG A 452 -12.59 -7.13 17.74
N ARG A 453 -12.74 -7.94 18.79
CA ARG A 453 -11.82 -8.01 19.95
C ARG A 453 -11.59 -9.45 20.41
N TRP A 454 -10.45 -9.72 21.02
CA TRP A 454 -10.27 -10.89 21.88
C TRP A 454 -10.91 -10.63 23.24
N VAL A 455 -11.47 -11.68 23.84
CA VAL A 455 -12.07 -11.67 25.18
C VAL A 455 -11.47 -12.81 25.98
N ILE A 456 -10.99 -12.51 27.19
CA ILE A 456 -10.62 -13.51 28.19
C ILE A 456 -11.75 -13.60 29.20
N MET A 457 -12.42 -14.76 29.21
CA MET A 457 -13.41 -15.16 30.20
C MET A 457 -12.71 -15.81 31.39
N GLY A 458 -13.21 -15.59 32.60
CA GLY A 458 -12.75 -16.34 33.77
C GLY A 458 -13.83 -16.51 34.84
N ALA A 459 -13.72 -17.60 35.59
CA ALA A 459 -14.61 -17.93 36.69
C ALA A 459 -14.20 -17.19 37.99
N PRO A 460 -15.14 -16.86 38.89
CA PRO A 460 -14.78 -16.35 40.21
C PRO A 460 -14.15 -17.47 41.06
N TYR A 461 -13.25 -17.10 41.97
CA TYR A 461 -12.46 -18.05 42.78
C TYR A 461 -13.31 -19.01 43.63
N GLU A 462 -14.53 -18.60 43.99
CA GLU A 462 -15.49 -19.32 44.83
C GLU A 462 -16.44 -20.25 44.04
N ALA A 463 -16.35 -20.31 42.70
CA ALA A 463 -17.20 -21.18 41.90
C ALA A 463 -16.72 -22.65 41.90
N GLU A 464 -17.69 -23.57 41.88
CA GLU A 464 -17.44 -24.94 41.41
C GLU A 464 -17.17 -24.87 39.90
N LEU A 465 -15.93 -25.20 39.51
CA LEU A 465 -15.45 -25.12 38.14
C LEU A 465 -15.75 -26.42 37.40
N PRO A 466 -16.12 -26.42 36.11
CA PRO A 466 -16.16 -27.64 35.32
C PRO A 466 -14.74 -28.21 35.14
N TYR A 467 -14.65 -29.51 34.89
CA TYR A 467 -13.45 -30.12 34.32
C TYR A 467 -13.24 -29.66 32.87
N LEU A 468 -12.00 -29.67 32.40
CA LEU A 468 -11.65 -29.33 31.03
C LEU A 468 -12.34 -30.29 30.03
N SER A 469 -12.41 -31.56 30.40
CA SER A 469 -13.17 -32.61 29.69
C SER A 469 -14.68 -32.30 29.59
N GLU A 470 -15.34 -31.92 30.69
CA GLU A 470 -16.76 -31.51 30.68
C GLU A 470 -17.01 -30.30 29.77
N PHE A 471 -16.03 -29.40 29.64
CA PHE A 471 -16.14 -28.25 28.74
C PHE A 471 -15.93 -28.63 27.26
N TYR A 472 -14.99 -29.53 26.94
CA TYR A 472 -14.87 -30.10 25.60
C TYR A 472 -16.18 -30.80 25.17
N ASP A 473 -16.75 -31.64 26.04
CA ASP A 473 -18.03 -32.31 25.81
C ASP A 473 -19.17 -31.31 25.60
N PHE A 474 -19.18 -30.17 26.32
CA PHE A 474 -20.15 -29.09 26.13
C PHE A 474 -20.03 -28.41 24.74
N ILE A 475 -18.80 -28.12 24.28
CA ILE A 475 -18.57 -27.47 22.97
C ILE A 475 -19.04 -28.38 21.82
N ASP A 476 -18.69 -29.68 21.88
CA ASP A 476 -19.05 -30.68 20.87
C ASP A 476 -20.55 -30.98 20.90
N THR A 477 -21.11 -31.34 22.07
CA THR A 477 -22.54 -31.68 22.22
C THR A 477 -23.47 -30.52 21.86
N SER A 478 -23.09 -29.28 22.19
CA SER A 478 -23.88 -28.09 21.85
C SER A 478 -23.65 -27.61 20.42
N ARG A 479 -22.73 -28.24 19.67
CA ARG A 479 -22.35 -27.92 18.29
C ARG A 479 -22.08 -26.42 18.07
N VAL A 480 -21.41 -25.79 19.04
CA VAL A 480 -21.16 -24.33 19.11
C VAL A 480 -20.49 -23.79 17.84
N LEU A 481 -19.78 -24.66 17.13
CA LEU A 481 -18.95 -24.42 15.94
C LEU A 481 -19.70 -24.55 14.61
N GLU A 482 -20.90 -25.14 14.61
CA GLU A 482 -21.77 -25.24 13.44
C GLU A 482 -22.89 -24.17 13.45
N LEU A 483 -22.93 -23.35 14.50
CA LEU A 483 -23.86 -22.24 14.64
C LEU A 483 -23.24 -20.95 14.06
N PRO A 484 -24.05 -20.01 13.55
CA PRO A 484 -23.56 -18.69 13.16
C PRO A 484 -22.77 -18.05 14.33
N PRO A 485 -21.68 -17.29 14.08
CA PRO A 485 -20.76 -16.89 15.15
C PRO A 485 -21.42 -16.18 16.35
N ILE A 486 -22.44 -15.35 16.07
CA ILE A 486 -23.28 -14.67 17.08
C ILE A 486 -23.97 -15.66 18.04
N GLU A 487 -24.48 -16.78 17.52
CA GLU A 487 -25.22 -17.78 18.30
C GLU A 487 -24.26 -18.70 19.08
N GLY A 488 -23.11 -19.07 18.50
CA GLY A 488 -22.04 -19.74 19.22
C GLY A 488 -21.47 -18.90 20.38
N LEU A 489 -21.21 -17.61 20.13
CA LEU A 489 -20.81 -16.63 21.16
C LEU A 489 -21.87 -16.49 22.26
N ARG A 490 -23.17 -16.57 21.90
CA ARG A 490 -24.26 -16.52 22.87
C ARG A 490 -24.32 -17.77 23.75
N LEU A 491 -24.11 -18.97 23.22
CA LEU A 491 -24.04 -20.19 24.05
C LEU A 491 -22.86 -20.13 25.06
N LEU A 492 -21.73 -19.54 24.67
CA LEU A 492 -20.63 -19.26 25.59
C LEU A 492 -20.98 -18.19 26.64
N ALA A 493 -21.79 -17.20 26.29
CA ALA A 493 -22.23 -16.12 27.19
C ALA A 493 -23.30 -16.58 28.21
N ASP A 494 -24.20 -17.49 27.83
CA ASP A 494 -25.21 -18.05 28.73
C ASP A 494 -24.60 -18.96 29.83
N ASN A 495 -23.32 -19.33 29.73
CA ASN A 495 -22.58 -20.06 30.77
C ASN A 495 -22.21 -19.14 31.96
N ARG A 496 -23.14 -19.02 32.91
CA ARG A 496 -23.08 -18.15 34.09
C ARG A 496 -21.93 -18.38 35.08
N ILE A 497 -21.13 -19.44 34.91
CA ILE A 497 -19.93 -19.69 35.73
C ILE A 497 -18.84 -18.66 35.37
N PHE A 498 -18.73 -18.33 34.08
CA PHE A 498 -17.68 -17.48 33.55
C PHE A 498 -18.18 -16.05 33.28
N ARG A 499 -17.26 -15.10 33.27
CA ARG A 499 -17.52 -13.68 32.94
C ARG A 499 -16.29 -13.07 32.25
N PRO A 500 -16.44 -12.06 31.39
CA PRO A 500 -15.29 -11.34 30.86
C PRO A 500 -14.47 -10.73 31.99
N LEU A 501 -13.15 -10.91 31.92
CA LEU A 501 -12.17 -10.27 32.79
C LEU A 501 -11.37 -9.23 32.02
N TYR A 502 -11.02 -9.54 30.77
CA TYR A 502 -10.25 -8.67 29.89
C TYR A 502 -10.81 -8.67 28.47
N PHE A 503 -10.69 -7.52 27.82
CA PHE A 503 -10.91 -7.34 26.38
C PHE A 503 -9.59 -6.89 25.75
N SER A 504 -9.34 -7.20 24.49
CA SER A 504 -8.27 -6.55 23.72
C SER A 504 -8.70 -5.14 23.29
N SER A 505 -7.75 -4.35 22.75
CA SER A 505 -8.05 -3.24 21.84
C SER A 505 -8.79 -3.73 20.59
N PRO A 506 -9.53 -2.86 19.89
CA PRO A 506 -10.19 -3.22 18.63
C PRO A 506 -9.19 -3.68 17.57
N VAL A 507 -9.61 -4.66 16.78
CA VAL A 507 -8.92 -5.13 15.56
C VAL A 507 -9.75 -4.65 14.37
N ASP A 508 -9.42 -3.45 13.87
CA ASP A 508 -10.18 -2.75 12.83
C ASP A 508 -9.62 -3.00 11.43
N LEU A 509 -10.50 -3.40 10.50
CA LEU A 509 -10.13 -3.83 9.15
C LEU A 509 -9.46 -2.72 8.32
N GLY A 510 -8.38 -3.08 7.63
CA GLY A 510 -7.65 -2.15 6.75
C GLY A 510 -6.83 -1.05 7.45
N THR A 511 -6.61 -1.14 8.77
CA THR A 511 -5.77 -0.17 9.51
C THR A 511 -4.28 -0.56 9.49
N PRO A 512 -3.32 0.36 9.70
CA PRO A 512 -1.90 -0.01 9.91
C PRO A 512 -1.66 -0.84 11.18
N SER A 513 -2.65 -0.89 12.08
CA SER A 513 -2.69 -1.69 13.30
C SER A 513 -3.46 -3.02 13.13
N TYR A 514 -3.40 -3.63 11.93
CA TYR A 514 -4.08 -4.87 11.55
C TYR A 514 -3.46 -6.13 12.20
N GLY A 515 -3.32 -6.13 13.52
CA GLY A 515 -2.81 -7.25 14.32
C GLY A 515 -3.95 -8.14 14.80
N PHE A 516 -4.06 -9.34 14.24
CA PHE A 516 -5.13 -10.30 14.58
C PHE A 516 -4.79 -11.18 15.78
N GLU A 517 -3.52 -11.23 16.16
CA GLU A 517 -3.06 -12.16 17.17
C GLU A 517 -3.19 -11.59 18.58
N PRO A 518 -3.49 -12.44 19.59
CA PRO A 518 -3.45 -12.06 21.01
C PRO A 518 -2.13 -11.41 21.47
N SER A 519 -1.03 -11.66 20.73
CA SER A 519 0.29 -11.06 20.91
C SER A 519 0.43 -9.61 20.40
N THR A 520 -0.38 -9.22 19.42
CA THR A 520 -0.31 -7.92 18.73
C THR A 520 -1.24 -6.85 19.31
N VAL A 521 -2.11 -7.23 20.24
CA VAL A 521 -3.15 -6.38 20.81
C VAL A 521 -2.83 -5.92 22.25
N THR A 522 -3.24 -4.69 22.59
CA THR A 522 -3.17 -4.21 23.98
C THR A 522 -4.39 -4.67 24.77
N TRP A 523 -4.25 -5.00 26.05
CA TRP A 523 -5.36 -5.49 26.88
C TRP A 523 -5.99 -4.39 27.75
N VAL A 524 -7.29 -4.51 28.05
CA VAL A 524 -8.07 -3.58 28.89
C VAL A 524 -8.99 -4.37 29.84
N LEU A 525 -9.34 -3.79 30.99
CA LEU A 525 -10.22 -4.43 31.97
C LEU A 525 -11.68 -4.51 31.50
N ALA A 526 -12.37 -5.60 31.85
CA ALA A 526 -13.81 -5.73 31.70
C ALA A 526 -14.56 -5.05 32.85
N ARG A 527 -15.37 -4.02 32.55
CA ARG A 527 -16.24 -3.35 33.55
C ARG A 527 -17.69 -3.78 33.38
N LYS A 528 -18.34 -4.19 34.47
CA LYS A 528 -19.77 -4.52 34.48
C LYS A 528 -20.60 -3.26 34.24
N HIS A 529 -21.43 -3.25 33.19
CA HIS A 529 -22.14 -2.06 32.77
C HIS A 529 -23.41 -1.81 33.62
N LYS A 530 -23.78 -0.53 33.83
CA LYS A 530 -24.98 -0.14 34.60
C LYS A 530 -26.29 -0.62 33.96
N LYS A 531 -26.28 -0.93 32.66
CA LYS A 531 -27.40 -1.56 31.93
C LYS A 531 -27.16 -3.05 31.64
N ALA A 532 -26.34 -3.77 32.42
CA ALA A 532 -26.02 -5.19 32.15
C ALA A 532 -27.26 -6.09 31.93
N HIS A 533 -28.41 -5.77 32.54
CA HIS A 533 -29.69 -6.47 32.31
C HIS A 533 -30.33 -6.25 30.92
N GLN A 534 -29.68 -5.50 30.02
CA GLN A 534 -30.14 -5.20 28.65
C GLN A 534 -29.11 -5.65 27.58
N SER A 535 -27.94 -6.13 28.00
CA SER A 535 -26.93 -6.72 27.09
C SER A 535 -27.34 -8.17 26.76
N PRO A 536 -27.43 -8.56 25.47
CA PRO A 536 -27.78 -9.92 25.07
C PRO A 536 -26.64 -10.94 25.21
N PHE A 537 -25.41 -10.49 25.46
CA PHE A 537 -24.24 -11.35 25.66
C PHE A 537 -23.81 -11.34 27.13
N PHE A 538 -22.83 -10.50 27.51
CA PHE A 538 -22.14 -10.64 28.80
C PHE A 538 -22.54 -9.58 29.85
N GLY A 539 -22.99 -8.39 29.45
CA GLY A 539 -23.19 -7.26 30.36
C GLY A 539 -21.90 -6.61 30.90
N TYR A 540 -20.75 -6.94 30.31
CA TYR A 540 -19.43 -6.35 30.57
C TYR A 540 -18.93 -5.61 29.34
N TRP A 541 -18.26 -4.48 29.54
CA TRP A 541 -17.78 -3.57 28.49
C TRP A 541 -16.26 -3.34 28.65
N PRO A 542 -15.52 -3.06 27.56
CA PRO A 542 -14.10 -2.73 27.61
C PRO A 542 -13.85 -1.37 28.29
N ASP A 543 -12.82 -1.30 29.12
CA ASP A 543 -12.37 -0.07 29.77
C ASP A 543 -11.20 0.58 29.01
N ASP A 544 -11.45 1.06 27.79
CA ASP A 544 -10.40 1.59 26.88
C ASP A 544 -9.60 2.78 27.43
N ALA A 545 -10.05 3.40 28.53
CA ALA A 545 -9.31 4.41 29.27
C ALA A 545 -8.19 3.83 30.15
N THR A 546 -8.24 2.54 30.51
CA THR A 546 -7.28 1.87 31.40
C THR A 546 -6.63 0.70 30.67
N LYS A 547 -5.65 1.03 29.80
CA LYS A 547 -4.81 0.03 29.14
C LYS A 547 -3.93 -0.70 30.17
N LEU A 548 -3.79 -2.00 29.96
CA LEU A 548 -2.91 -2.86 30.73
C LEU A 548 -1.58 -3.04 29.97
N ASP A 549 -0.47 -2.88 30.68
CA ASP A 549 0.87 -3.13 30.15
C ASP A 549 1.19 -4.62 30.29
N VAL A 550 0.48 -5.41 29.49
CA VAL A 550 0.49 -6.88 29.44
C VAL A 550 0.52 -7.28 27.98
N GLN A 551 1.45 -8.15 27.61
CA GLN A 551 1.55 -8.70 26.27
C GLN A 551 1.54 -10.22 26.35
N LEU A 552 0.88 -10.84 25.36
CA LEU A 552 1.03 -12.26 25.10
C LEU A 552 2.12 -12.44 24.04
N GLN A 553 2.71 -13.63 23.99
CA GLN A 553 3.71 -14.02 23.00
C GLN A 553 3.41 -15.44 22.53
N CYS A 554 3.78 -15.75 21.30
CA CYS A 554 3.76 -17.12 20.79
C CYS A 554 4.81 -17.97 21.54
N SER A 555 4.41 -19.09 22.13
CA SER A 555 5.32 -20.00 22.84
C SER A 555 5.87 -21.15 22.00
N GLU A 556 5.42 -21.30 20.74
CA GLU A 556 6.03 -22.24 19.79
C GLU A 556 7.45 -21.83 19.42
N CYS A 557 8.36 -22.80 19.38
CA CYS A 557 9.65 -22.68 18.73
C CYS A 557 9.85 -23.75 17.65
N SER A 558 10.65 -23.40 16.64
CA SER A 558 11.09 -24.30 15.59
C SER A 558 12.61 -24.32 15.50
N ASN A 559 13.18 -25.50 15.23
CA ASN A 559 14.59 -25.68 14.89
C ASN A 559 14.95 -25.21 13.46
N LYS A 560 14.00 -24.58 12.75
CA LYS A 560 14.19 -23.86 11.49
C LYS A 560 13.39 -22.56 11.50
N THR A 561 14.08 -21.44 11.31
CA THR A 561 13.49 -20.14 10.99
C THR A 561 14.13 -19.65 9.69
N GLU A 562 13.33 -19.23 8.71
CA GLU A 562 13.84 -18.88 7.38
C GLU A 562 14.69 -17.58 7.41
N ASP A 563 14.40 -16.67 8.35
CA ASP A 563 15.16 -15.44 8.60
C ASP A 563 16.44 -15.62 9.46
N GLY A 564 16.79 -16.85 9.85
CA GLY A 564 17.99 -17.13 10.65
C GLY A 564 18.00 -16.59 12.10
N LYS A 565 16.88 -16.05 12.59
CA LYS A 565 16.70 -15.56 13.97
C LYS A 565 16.15 -16.69 14.86
N ALA A 566 16.88 -17.07 15.90
CA ALA A 566 16.41 -18.09 16.84
C ALA A 566 15.10 -17.67 17.55
N THR A 567 14.12 -18.58 17.60
CA THR A 567 12.83 -18.37 18.29
C THR A 567 12.99 -18.32 19.81
N CYS A 568 13.95 -19.08 20.35
CA CYS A 568 14.36 -19.01 21.74
C CYS A 568 15.46 -17.95 21.92
N GLN A 569 15.28 -17.07 22.90
CA GLN A 569 16.21 -16.00 23.27
C GLN A 569 17.25 -16.52 24.29
N ASN A 570 18.30 -15.73 24.56
CA ASN A 570 19.30 -16.01 25.60
C ASN A 570 19.90 -17.44 25.56
N ASP A 571 20.27 -17.89 24.36
CA ASP A 571 20.83 -19.24 24.08
C ASP A 571 19.94 -20.40 24.57
N GLY A 572 18.63 -20.17 24.72
CA GLY A 572 17.64 -21.22 24.96
C GLY A 572 17.56 -22.21 23.80
N SER A 573 17.31 -23.49 24.11
CA SER A 573 17.27 -24.58 23.13
C SER A 573 15.84 -25.06 22.89
N CYS A 574 15.42 -25.15 21.62
CA CYS A 574 14.09 -25.64 21.28
C CYS A 574 14.01 -27.17 21.42
N ASP A 575 12.95 -27.69 22.03
CA ASP A 575 12.79 -29.10 22.34
C ASP A 575 11.90 -29.88 21.35
N GLU A 576 11.79 -31.21 21.55
CA GLU A 576 11.08 -32.13 20.65
C GLU A 576 9.55 -31.87 20.58
N HIS A 577 8.98 -31.09 21.50
CA HIS A 577 7.58 -30.71 21.51
C HIS A 577 7.35 -29.25 21.08
N GLY A 578 8.41 -28.49 20.77
CA GLY A 578 8.33 -27.11 20.32
C GLY A 578 8.42 -26.05 21.42
N TYR A 579 9.04 -26.34 22.58
CA TYR A 579 9.19 -25.36 23.68
C TYR A 579 10.66 -25.01 23.99
N CYS A 580 10.89 -23.78 24.44
CA CYS A 580 12.23 -23.28 24.74
C CYS A 580 12.74 -23.75 26.12
N LYS A 581 13.73 -24.65 26.12
CA LYS A 581 14.49 -25.03 27.31
C LYS A 581 15.54 -23.97 27.61
N CYS A 582 15.23 -23.12 28.58
CA CYS A 582 16.06 -22.01 29.00
C CYS A 582 17.32 -22.47 29.75
N LEU A 583 18.42 -21.74 29.53
CA LEU A 583 19.59 -21.85 30.37
C LEU A 583 19.28 -21.38 31.80
N PRO A 584 20.03 -21.83 32.81
CA PRO A 584 19.93 -21.29 34.16
C PRO A 584 20.02 -19.76 34.17
N PHE A 585 19.30 -19.11 35.09
CA PHE A 585 19.21 -17.65 35.23
C PHE A 585 18.39 -16.92 34.15
N TYR A 586 17.73 -17.66 33.27
CA TYR A 586 16.70 -17.17 32.36
C TYR A 586 15.35 -17.87 32.59
N ALA A 587 14.25 -17.24 32.17
CA ALA A 587 12.88 -17.76 32.25
C ALA A 587 11.99 -17.10 31.19
N GLY A 588 10.70 -17.44 31.19
CA GLY A 588 9.77 -17.03 30.15
C GLY A 588 9.70 -18.04 29.00
N LEU A 589 8.67 -17.91 28.17
CA LEU A 589 8.28 -18.93 27.19
C LEU A 589 9.23 -18.99 25.99
N GLN A 590 9.90 -17.86 25.69
CA GLN A 590 10.99 -17.76 24.74
C GLN A 590 12.33 -17.54 25.46
N CYS A 591 12.42 -17.80 26.77
CA CYS A 591 13.58 -17.48 27.61
C CYS A 591 13.93 -15.98 27.64
N GLU A 592 12.94 -15.12 27.41
CA GLU A 592 13.05 -13.67 27.27
C GLU A 592 13.28 -12.91 28.58
N TYR A 593 12.97 -13.53 29.72
CA TYR A 593 13.15 -12.95 31.06
C TYR A 593 14.52 -13.30 31.63
N VAL A 594 15.24 -12.29 32.11
CA VAL A 594 16.53 -12.44 32.81
C VAL A 594 16.29 -12.14 34.28
N TYR A 595 16.54 -13.11 35.17
CA TYR A 595 16.31 -12.92 36.61
C TYR A 595 17.16 -11.77 37.17
N ALA A 596 16.56 -10.93 38.00
CA ALA A 596 17.23 -9.85 38.70
C ALA A 596 17.96 -10.34 39.96
N CYS A 597 19.01 -9.64 40.39
CA CYS A 597 19.70 -9.94 41.64
C CYS A 597 18.86 -9.69 42.90
N ASN A 598 17.72 -9.00 42.76
CA ASN A 598 16.69 -8.87 43.78
C ASN A 598 15.93 -10.20 44.02
N GLU A 599 15.93 -11.11 43.05
CA GLU A 599 15.18 -12.38 43.08
C GLU A 599 16.08 -13.56 43.47
N LEU A 600 17.21 -13.74 42.78
CA LEU A 600 18.13 -14.87 42.97
C LEU A 600 19.38 -14.52 43.81
N GLY A 601 19.55 -13.26 44.20
CA GLY A 601 20.78 -12.76 44.82
C GLY A 601 21.95 -12.63 43.85
N CYS A 602 23.15 -12.40 44.41
CA CYS A 602 24.40 -12.39 43.64
C CYS A 602 25.24 -13.62 43.92
N PHE A 603 25.59 -14.34 42.85
CA PHE A 603 26.57 -15.41 42.91
C PHE A 603 27.99 -14.85 43.05
N ASN A 604 28.94 -15.73 43.36
CA ASN A 604 30.37 -15.42 43.37
C ASN A 604 30.74 -14.10 44.11
N GLY A 605 30.04 -13.77 45.20
CA GLY A 605 30.35 -12.61 46.05
C GLY A 605 30.10 -11.24 45.42
N GLY A 606 29.28 -11.14 44.37
CA GLY A 606 28.80 -9.85 43.86
C GLY A 606 27.93 -9.11 44.88
N THR A 607 27.73 -7.81 44.66
CA THR A 607 26.82 -6.93 45.42
C THR A 607 25.67 -6.52 44.51
N CYS A 608 24.42 -6.74 44.91
CA CYS A 608 23.27 -6.40 44.08
C CYS A 608 23.08 -4.87 44.01
N ASN A 609 22.81 -4.35 42.82
CA ASN A 609 22.27 -3.00 42.64
C ASN A 609 20.75 -3.10 42.48
N GLU A 610 20.04 -2.74 43.54
CA GLU A 610 18.57 -2.85 43.64
C GLU A 610 17.83 -2.08 42.53
N ILE A 611 18.43 -0.99 42.00
CA ILE A 611 17.85 -0.13 40.95
C ILE A 611 17.96 -0.77 39.57
N THR A 612 19.06 -1.45 39.26
CA THR A 612 19.31 -2.04 37.92
C THR A 612 19.06 -3.54 37.88
N GLY A 613 18.79 -4.19 39.01
CA GLY A 613 18.64 -5.65 39.10
C GLY A 613 19.91 -6.43 38.74
N HIS A 614 21.09 -5.79 38.73
CA HIS A 614 22.35 -6.40 38.30
C HIS A 614 23.39 -6.45 39.43
N CYS A 615 24.18 -7.50 39.45
CA CYS A 615 25.28 -7.66 40.38
C CYS A 615 26.53 -6.89 39.94
N GLN A 616 27.02 -6.05 40.84
CA GLN A 616 28.27 -5.32 40.70
C GLN A 616 29.38 -6.00 41.52
N LYS A 617 30.65 -5.66 41.25
CA LYS A 617 31.80 -6.11 42.05
C LYS A 617 31.94 -7.64 42.19
N CYS A 618 31.66 -8.39 41.11
CA CYS A 618 31.88 -9.84 41.07
C CYS A 618 33.29 -10.23 41.55
N ARG A 619 33.42 -11.34 42.30
CA ARG A 619 34.74 -11.87 42.67
C ARG A 619 35.56 -12.17 41.41
N ARG A 620 36.87 -11.87 41.45
CA ARG A 620 37.81 -12.08 40.35
C ARG A 620 37.58 -13.41 39.63
N GLY A 621 37.22 -13.34 38.35
CA GLY A 621 36.95 -14.50 37.51
C GLY A 621 35.49 -14.99 37.52
N ALA A 622 34.51 -14.12 37.76
CA ALA A 622 33.10 -14.38 37.51
C ALA A 622 32.43 -13.21 36.76
N HIS A 623 31.48 -13.51 35.86
CA HIS A 623 30.78 -12.54 35.02
C HIS A 623 29.29 -12.90 34.81
N GLY A 624 28.57 -12.10 34.02
CA GLY A 624 27.12 -12.18 33.82
C GLY A 624 26.32 -11.33 34.82
N ASN A 625 25.05 -11.08 34.53
CA ASN A 625 24.19 -10.13 35.27
C ASN A 625 24.02 -10.45 36.76
N LEU A 626 24.21 -11.71 37.15
CA LEU A 626 24.15 -12.20 38.54
C LEU A 626 25.53 -12.63 39.09
N CYS A 627 26.63 -12.29 38.39
CA CYS A 627 27.96 -12.88 38.56
C CYS A 627 27.95 -14.42 38.46
N GLN A 628 27.02 -15.00 37.71
CA GLN A 628 26.73 -16.44 37.71
C GLN A 628 27.81 -17.29 37.03
N PHE A 629 28.48 -16.77 36.00
CA PHE A 629 29.37 -17.55 35.15
C PHE A 629 30.81 -17.46 35.68
N PRO A 630 31.41 -18.55 36.19
CA PRO A 630 32.83 -18.57 36.49
C PRO A 630 33.64 -18.62 35.18
N LEU A 631 34.71 -17.84 35.06
CA LEU A 631 35.63 -17.95 33.92
C LEU A 631 36.20 -19.37 33.85
N PRO A 632 36.29 -19.98 32.65
CA PRO A 632 36.76 -21.35 32.50
C PRO A 632 38.18 -21.50 33.05
N ALA A 633 38.46 -22.61 33.74
CA ALA A 633 39.67 -22.79 34.54
C ALA A 633 41.00 -22.57 33.78
N LYS A 634 40.99 -22.75 32.45
CA LYS A 634 42.14 -22.50 31.54
C LYS A 634 42.56 -21.03 31.44
N VAL A 635 41.72 -20.07 31.86
CA VAL A 635 42.09 -18.63 31.90
C VAL A 635 43.19 -18.34 32.94
N LYS A 636 43.48 -19.27 33.86
CA LYS A 636 44.62 -19.14 34.80
C LYS A 636 46.00 -19.27 34.15
N GLU A 637 46.10 -19.77 32.92
CA GLU A 637 47.39 -20.07 32.27
C GLU A 637 47.53 -19.43 30.87
N ASN A 638 46.57 -18.61 30.42
CA ASN A 638 46.59 -18.01 29.09
C ASN A 638 46.38 -16.47 29.12
N PRO A 639 47.39 -15.63 28.80
CA PRO A 639 47.36 -14.18 28.99
C PRO A 639 46.62 -13.38 27.88
N TYR A 640 45.68 -14.02 27.18
CA TYR A 640 44.97 -13.47 26.02
C TYR A 640 43.48 -13.31 26.35
N PHE A 641 43.17 -12.29 27.15
CA PHE A 641 41.81 -11.95 27.57
C PHE A 641 41.82 -10.49 28.05
N CYS A 642 41.17 -9.56 27.34
CA CYS A 642 41.16 -8.16 27.77
C CYS A 642 40.38 -8.01 29.07
N SER A 643 41.11 -7.77 30.17
CA SER A 643 40.57 -7.69 31.52
C SER A 643 40.64 -6.25 32.03
N THR A 644 39.49 -5.60 32.19
CA THR A 644 39.34 -4.21 32.67
C THR A 644 39.66 -4.03 34.16
N THR A 645 40.46 -4.91 34.76
CA THR A 645 40.81 -4.88 36.19
C THR A 645 42.26 -4.44 36.48
N TYR A 646 43.05 -4.12 35.45
CA TYR A 646 44.36 -3.46 35.55
C TYR A 646 44.62 -2.59 34.31
N ASP A 647 44.76 -1.26 34.49
CA ASP A 647 45.03 -0.25 33.43
C ASP A 647 46.42 -0.35 32.76
N SER A 648 47.07 -1.51 32.85
CA SER A 648 48.41 -1.76 32.31
C SER A 648 48.56 -3.14 31.65
N LEU A 649 47.47 -3.89 31.46
CA LEU A 649 47.51 -5.23 30.85
C LEU A 649 46.30 -5.58 29.98
N SER A 650 45.88 -4.67 29.10
CA SER A 650 44.97 -5.01 28.01
C SER A 650 45.69 -5.89 26.98
N SER A 651 45.15 -7.08 26.67
CA SER A 651 45.63 -7.89 25.53
C SER A 651 45.41 -7.17 24.17
N CYS A 652 44.45 -6.24 24.17
CA CYS A 652 44.09 -5.27 23.15
C CYS A 652 45.33 -4.41 22.82
N ARG A 653 45.83 -4.49 21.58
CA ARG A 653 47.07 -3.81 21.13
C ARG A 653 46.80 -2.42 20.57
N ASN A 654 47.87 -1.71 20.21
CA ASN A 654 47.83 -0.42 19.51
C ASN A 654 46.97 0.66 20.21
N GLY A 655 46.93 0.62 21.55
CA GLY A 655 46.16 1.54 22.39
C GLY A 655 44.64 1.33 22.36
N GLN A 656 44.15 0.29 21.68
CA GLN A 656 42.74 0.11 21.37
C GLN A 656 41.92 -0.37 22.58
N LYS A 657 40.64 0.01 22.59
CA LYS A 657 39.75 -0.09 23.75
C LYS A 657 39.15 -1.50 23.88
N CYS A 658 38.90 -1.92 25.12
CA CYS A 658 38.19 -3.16 25.42
C CYS A 658 36.71 -2.87 25.68
N ASP A 659 35.82 -3.67 25.09
CA ASP A 659 34.47 -3.82 25.63
C ASP A 659 34.45 -4.92 26.71
N PRO A 660 34.18 -4.60 27.99
CA PRO A 660 34.05 -5.59 29.05
C PRO A 660 32.78 -6.47 28.96
N PHE A 661 31.82 -6.16 28.08
CA PHE A 661 30.58 -6.93 27.92
C PHE A 661 30.68 -7.97 26.81
N GLU A 662 31.05 -7.61 25.58
CA GLU A 662 31.29 -8.57 24.49
C GLU A 662 32.65 -9.31 24.60
N LEU A 663 33.55 -8.87 25.49
CA LEU A 663 34.91 -9.42 25.67
C LEU A 663 35.81 -9.27 24.43
N LYS A 664 35.53 -8.26 23.60
CA LYS A 664 36.24 -7.96 22.34
C LYS A 664 37.04 -6.65 22.43
N CYS A 665 37.85 -6.41 21.41
CA CYS A 665 38.56 -5.16 21.20
C CYS A 665 37.81 -4.27 20.20
N GLU A 666 37.58 -3.01 20.55
CA GLU A 666 37.11 -1.98 19.63
C GLU A 666 38.32 -1.41 18.89
N CYS A 667 38.47 -1.75 17.60
CA CYS A 667 39.60 -1.29 16.79
C CYS A 667 39.22 -0.06 15.95
N GLU A 668 39.83 1.09 16.24
CA GLU A 668 39.78 2.26 15.36
C GLU A 668 40.67 2.04 14.11
N PRO A 669 40.20 2.38 12.90
CA PRO A 669 41.04 2.37 11.70
C PRO A 669 42.31 3.23 11.89
N PRO A 670 43.50 2.76 11.50
CA PRO A 670 43.79 1.64 10.59
C PRO A 670 43.86 0.24 11.24
N PHE A 671 43.56 0.08 12.52
CA PHE A 671 43.81 -1.17 13.24
C PHE A 671 42.70 -2.21 13.08
N TYR A 672 43.07 -3.50 13.05
CA TYR A 672 42.13 -4.62 12.92
C TYR A 672 42.67 -5.94 13.50
N GLY A 673 41.81 -6.96 13.53
CA GLY A 673 42.09 -8.28 14.11
C GLY A 673 41.55 -8.42 15.53
N GLU A 674 41.48 -9.68 16.02
CA GLU A 674 40.87 -10.05 17.31
C GLU A 674 41.40 -9.26 18.53
N PHE A 675 42.66 -8.83 18.48
CA PHE A 675 43.32 -8.02 19.51
C PHE A 675 43.77 -6.64 18.98
N CYS A 676 43.18 -6.16 17.88
CA CYS A 676 43.61 -4.97 17.11
C CYS A 676 45.11 -4.97 16.76
N GLN A 677 45.70 -6.16 16.58
CA GLN A 677 47.14 -6.34 16.45
C GLN A 677 47.68 -6.01 15.05
N ASN A 678 46.83 -6.02 14.03
CA ASN A 678 47.19 -5.64 12.67
C ASN A 678 46.88 -4.15 12.45
N SER A 679 47.56 -3.55 11.48
CA SER A 679 47.27 -2.21 10.96
C SER A 679 47.22 -2.28 9.43
N THR A 680 46.34 -1.50 8.79
CA THR A 680 46.39 -1.29 7.33
C THR A 680 47.53 -0.35 6.94
N GLN A 681 48.25 0.27 7.89
CA GLN A 681 49.41 1.14 7.60
C GLN A 681 50.67 0.33 7.23
N ALA A 682 50.53 -0.57 6.25
CA ALA A 682 51.57 -1.42 5.67
C ALA A 682 51.43 -1.49 4.12
N ASP A 683 50.80 -0.48 3.51
CA ASP A 683 50.52 -0.43 2.07
C ASP A 683 51.78 -0.10 1.26
N CYS A 684 52.35 -1.07 0.55
CA CYS A 684 53.45 -0.95 -0.44
C CYS A 684 54.75 -0.23 -0.01
N PHE A 685 54.83 0.33 1.19
CA PHE A 685 55.95 1.12 1.72
C PHE A 685 56.34 0.63 3.12
N LEU A 686 57.10 -0.45 3.20
CA LEU A 686 57.65 -0.91 4.47
C LEU A 686 58.88 -0.08 4.85
N ALA A 687 58.75 0.75 5.88
CA ALA A 687 59.89 1.43 6.49
C ALA A 687 60.81 0.42 7.19
N ALA A 688 62.04 0.31 6.71
CA ALA A 688 63.12 -0.33 7.45
C ALA A 688 63.67 0.63 8.53
N ASP A 689 64.24 0.05 9.58
CA ASP A 689 64.66 0.72 10.82
C ASP A 689 65.76 1.79 10.62
N ASP A 690 65.40 3.06 10.83
CA ASP A 690 66.21 4.28 11.10
C ASP A 690 67.55 4.53 10.36
N THR A 691 67.86 3.81 9.26
CA THR A 691 69.04 4.09 8.42
C THR A 691 68.68 4.32 6.94
N PHE A 692 69.22 5.45 6.44
CA PHE A 692 68.96 6.10 5.16
C PHE A 692 69.42 5.29 3.93
N ASP A 693 68.68 5.43 2.82
CA ASP A 693 68.93 4.86 1.46
C ASP A 693 69.02 3.31 1.33
N ASP A 694 67.86 2.64 1.33
CA ASP A 694 67.49 1.74 0.21
C ASP A 694 65.96 1.50 0.17
N PHE A 695 65.37 1.33 -1.03
CA PHE A 695 63.91 1.20 -1.24
C PHE A 695 63.53 -0.21 -1.70
N VAL A 696 62.59 -0.87 -1.02
CA VAL A 696 62.20 -2.26 -1.30
C VAL A 696 60.69 -2.38 -1.51
N ASP A 697 60.29 -2.60 -2.77
CA ASP A 697 58.94 -3.04 -3.14
C ASP A 697 58.70 -4.48 -2.64
N PRO A 698 57.58 -4.79 -1.96
CA PRO A 698 57.27 -6.15 -1.53
C PRO A 698 57.01 -7.12 -2.70
N CYS A 699 56.62 -6.62 -3.88
CA CYS A 699 56.29 -7.43 -5.04
C CYS A 699 57.56 -7.90 -5.77
N ARG A 700 57.76 -9.22 -5.81
CA ARG A 700 58.96 -9.85 -6.36
C ARG A 700 58.85 -10.04 -7.87
N ASN A 701 59.97 -10.37 -8.50
CA ASN A 701 60.09 -10.74 -9.91
C ASN A 701 59.52 -9.70 -10.92
N GLY A 702 59.39 -8.44 -10.50
CA GLY A 702 58.83 -7.36 -11.33
C GLY A 702 57.30 -7.23 -11.28
N GLY A 703 56.64 -7.76 -10.26
CA GLY A 703 55.25 -7.42 -9.95
C GLY A 703 55.09 -5.96 -9.52
N TYR A 704 53.87 -5.42 -9.66
CA TYR A 704 53.53 -4.04 -9.32
C TYR A 704 52.56 -3.99 -8.14
N CYS A 705 52.89 -3.21 -7.10
CA CYS A 705 52.06 -3.06 -5.90
C CYS A 705 50.96 -2.00 -6.12
N ASP A 706 49.69 -2.42 -6.18
CA ASP A 706 48.54 -1.53 -6.33
C ASP A 706 47.94 -1.17 -4.95
N GLN A 707 47.77 0.13 -4.70
CA GLN A 707 47.19 0.73 -3.49
C GLN A 707 45.72 1.18 -3.66
N SER A 708 45.10 0.90 -4.81
CA SER A 708 43.75 1.39 -5.16
C SER A 708 42.60 0.70 -4.41
N LEU A 709 42.89 -0.23 -3.50
CA LEU A 709 41.95 -1.09 -2.78
C LEU A 709 42.26 -1.08 -1.28
N PHE A 710 41.27 -1.47 -0.45
CA PHE A 710 41.38 -1.53 1.02
C PHE A 710 42.44 -2.52 1.57
N HIS A 711 43.12 -3.27 0.70
CA HIS A 711 44.30 -4.08 0.99
C HIS A 711 45.23 -3.98 -0.23
N PRO A 712 46.57 -3.93 -0.04
CA PRO A 712 47.53 -3.84 -1.15
C PRO A 712 47.65 -5.19 -1.87
N ILE A 713 47.76 -5.17 -3.20
CA ILE A 713 47.85 -6.39 -4.03
C ILE A 713 49.01 -6.28 -5.03
N CYS A 714 49.83 -7.33 -5.13
CA CYS A 714 50.84 -7.45 -6.17
C CYS A 714 50.26 -7.97 -7.49
N LEU A 715 50.36 -7.17 -8.55
CA LEU A 715 49.99 -7.57 -9.92
C LEU A 715 51.20 -8.23 -10.59
N CYS A 716 51.12 -9.54 -10.84
CA CYS A 716 52.26 -10.33 -11.30
C CYS A 716 52.43 -10.36 -12.82
N PRO A 717 53.67 -10.32 -13.34
CA PRO A 717 53.95 -10.49 -14.76
C PRO A 717 53.74 -11.94 -15.22
N GLU A 718 53.57 -12.14 -16.54
CA GLU A 718 53.39 -13.48 -17.12
C GLU A 718 54.51 -14.45 -16.71
N GLY A 719 54.12 -15.66 -16.30
CA GLY A 719 55.04 -16.67 -15.79
C GLY A 719 55.32 -16.58 -14.28
N PHE A 720 54.70 -15.66 -13.54
CA PHE A 720 54.79 -15.57 -12.08
C PHE A 720 53.40 -15.49 -11.40
N SER A 721 53.37 -15.87 -10.12
CA SER A 721 52.17 -16.01 -9.29
C SER A 721 52.54 -16.00 -7.79
N GLY A 722 51.55 -16.11 -6.91
CA GLY A 722 51.72 -15.93 -5.46
C GLY A 722 51.45 -14.49 -5.03
N ASP A 723 51.14 -14.29 -3.76
CA ASP A 723 50.65 -13.01 -3.22
C ASP A 723 51.70 -11.87 -3.32
N PHE A 724 52.97 -12.23 -3.47
CA PHE A 724 54.09 -11.33 -3.73
C PHE A 724 54.83 -11.67 -5.03
N CYS A 725 54.16 -12.36 -5.96
CA CYS A 725 54.70 -12.79 -7.27
C CYS A 725 55.95 -13.67 -7.19
N GLU A 726 56.17 -14.35 -6.06
CA GLU A 726 57.37 -15.11 -5.75
C GLU A 726 57.43 -16.50 -6.41
N VAL A 727 56.30 -17.02 -6.91
CA VAL A 727 56.18 -18.38 -7.45
C VAL A 727 56.23 -18.37 -8.99
N PRO A 728 57.32 -18.84 -9.62
CA PRO A 728 57.37 -18.99 -11.08
C PRO A 728 56.44 -20.12 -11.55
N VAL A 729 55.57 -19.80 -12.52
CA VAL A 729 54.64 -20.73 -13.16
C VAL A 729 55.39 -21.49 -14.26
N PRO A 730 55.47 -22.85 -14.22
CA PRO A 730 56.23 -23.61 -15.20
C PRO A 730 55.56 -23.57 -16.58
N VAL A 731 56.27 -23.00 -17.56
CA VAL A 731 55.80 -22.86 -18.95
C VAL A 731 55.66 -24.22 -19.63
N THR A 732 54.45 -24.77 -19.60
CA THR A 732 54.12 -26.08 -20.20
C THR A 732 53.87 -25.96 -21.70
N ASN A 733 54.96 -25.95 -22.48
CA ASN A 733 54.93 -26.08 -23.94
C ASN A 733 54.22 -27.37 -24.37
N SER A 734 52.91 -27.28 -24.56
CA SER A 734 52.00 -28.36 -24.97
C SER A 734 51.25 -27.97 -26.25
N SER A 735 52.03 -27.75 -27.31
CA SER A 735 51.51 -27.41 -28.63
C SER A 735 50.86 -28.63 -29.32
N GLY A 736 49.53 -28.61 -29.48
CA GLY A 736 48.88 -29.41 -30.53
C GLY A 736 47.42 -29.82 -30.35
N LYS A 737 46.56 -29.22 -31.20
CA LYS A 737 45.28 -29.77 -31.73
C LYS A 737 44.10 -29.96 -30.74
N GLN A 738 42.83 -29.87 -31.18
CA GLN A 738 42.21 -29.37 -32.43
C GLN A 738 40.83 -28.77 -32.05
N ILE A 739 40.40 -27.64 -32.64
CA ILE A 739 39.47 -27.57 -33.79
C ILE A 739 38.28 -28.52 -33.66
N GLY A 740 37.09 -27.93 -33.47
CA GLY A 740 35.77 -28.56 -33.36
C GLY A 740 34.73 -27.46 -33.14
#